data_AF-A0A1K1NBH7-F1
#
_entry.id   AF-A0A1K1NBH7-F1
#
_cell.length_a   1.000
_cell.length_b   1.000
_cell.length_c   1.000
_cell.angle_alpha   90.00
_cell.angle_beta   90.00
_cell.angle_gamma   90.00
#
_symmetry.space_group_name_H-M   'P 1'
#
loop_
_entity.id
_entity.type
_entity.pdbx_description
1 polymer ?
#
loop_
_entity_poly.entity_id
_entity_poly.type
_entity_poly.pdbx_seq_one_letter_code
_entity_poly.pdbx_strand_id
1 'polypeptide(L)'
;MLLCPRHASGSTITVKPTLRDTVPAYLFKPKPLGNRYSDTVPVRRHKYKGPDTISAKLYKPIADTISVPLFRPKSPSRSWFHRVGEYRDSLRRKEYRDSLIRSITKQNVPEPPATDSSIIKSEKYFIPYKGRVIRDIYYRKVNVFGPQNIRDTSFTTTMKLIQLANRLHYNTEEWVIRQALFFKSGDTLNPYEMSDNERYLRSRPYMQDARLYIINAGASPDSLDLLVVTKDVYEYGFDIGEASTSAVRTTIYNNNLFGAGQELRVGAYWKNSYNPPWGSEVKYTKYNALGTFADVSLGYTTLNNYYPLDTGVFEGSYYVNINRPLYNSSADWAGGLAYRNSFSINAQERPDTVYRDYRYELLEIWGGYNLIKQDKRNLNNQRPNLALLLGHSNQIFIRRPWQSIYKLDPVYNNHRYYLAQAIAFRNEFFKATNFFGFGRTEDIPLGYTASLTGGWETWKGRTRGYAGFEAQKFWATKLKGIFNAQIGVSTFFQNGRSEDAVIHAKVEYYSRSFKFAGGKLREFTYFDYLGNLNPYFYKPLQINMEHGIYGYKNVPLAGFQRMNIRSETVFYSPWRVLGFKFNWYATLQASQITLESNNLFKNPIYGGVGLGCRIKNENLPINTLLIDANYFPNAPYPENRIYFEITTTVDFRFDIFTLKMPNFLNFR
;
A
#
# COMPACT_ATOMS: atom_id res chain seq x y z
N MET A 1 -26.80 -43.13 -22.68
CA MET A 1 -26.41 -43.59 -24.03
C MET A 1 -24.98 -44.13 -23.93
N LEU A 2 -24.83 -45.44 -24.13
CA LEU A 2 -23.69 -46.25 -24.64
C LEU A 2 -22.24 -45.68 -24.57
N LEU A 3 -21.15 -46.44 -24.41
CA LEU A 3 -20.79 -47.82 -24.00
C LEU A 3 -19.25 -47.90 -24.25
N CYS A 4 -18.46 -48.26 -23.22
CA CYS A 4 -17.32 -49.21 -23.13
C CYS A 4 -16.36 -49.61 -24.32
N PRO A 5 -15.23 -50.34 -24.08
CA PRO A 5 -13.86 -50.07 -24.58
C PRO A 5 -13.18 -51.28 -25.31
N ARG A 6 -11.84 -51.32 -25.47
CA ARG A 6 -10.99 -52.54 -25.70
C ARG A 6 -9.47 -52.22 -25.57
N HIS A 7 -8.71 -52.85 -24.66
CA HIS A 7 -7.86 -54.08 -24.76
C HIS A 7 -6.61 -53.94 -25.66
N ALA A 8 -5.42 -54.55 -25.47
CA ALA A 8 -4.67 -55.24 -24.40
C ALA A 8 -3.39 -55.87 -25.03
N SER A 9 -2.40 -56.23 -24.19
CA SER A 9 -1.20 -57.10 -24.42
C SER A 9 -0.04 -56.50 -25.25
N GLY A 10 1.25 -56.71 -24.97
CA GLY A 10 1.94 -57.60 -24.04
C GLY A 10 2.61 -58.78 -24.77
N SER A 11 3.93 -58.73 -25.04
CA SER A 11 4.85 -59.89 -24.95
C SER A 11 6.30 -59.58 -25.36
N THR A 12 7.19 -60.26 -24.64
CA THR A 12 8.66 -60.26 -24.57
C THR A 12 9.26 -61.35 -25.48
N ILE A 13 10.44 -61.18 -26.12
CA ILE A 13 11.44 -62.26 -26.38
C ILE A 13 12.88 -61.69 -26.52
N THR A 14 13.82 -62.42 -25.90
CA THR A 14 15.29 -62.31 -25.77
C THR A 14 16.01 -63.16 -26.86
N VAL A 15 17.20 -62.88 -27.42
CA VAL A 15 18.57 -63.38 -27.05
C VAL A 15 19.60 -63.03 -28.17
N LYS A 16 20.87 -62.80 -27.77
CA LYS A 16 22.20 -62.53 -28.43
C LYS A 16 22.75 -63.63 -29.40
N PRO A 17 24.04 -63.68 -29.89
CA PRO A 17 25.27 -62.80 -29.87
C PRO A 17 25.92 -62.58 -31.29
N THR A 18 27.01 -61.81 -31.57
CA THR A 18 28.48 -62.01 -31.38
C THR A 18 29.25 -60.84 -32.06
N LEU A 19 30.14 -60.08 -31.39
CA LEU A 19 31.64 -60.12 -31.30
C LEU A 19 32.49 -59.55 -32.48
N ARG A 20 33.24 -58.45 -32.19
CA ARG A 20 34.68 -58.14 -32.49
C ARG A 20 34.92 -56.63 -32.23
N ASP A 21 35.48 -56.24 -31.08
CA ASP A 21 36.91 -56.07 -30.73
C ASP A 21 37.63 -54.90 -31.43
N THR A 22 37.89 -53.80 -30.69
CA THR A 22 39.24 -53.32 -30.32
C THR A 22 39.15 -52.05 -29.44
N VAL A 23 40.03 -51.99 -28.43
CA VAL A 23 40.15 -50.98 -27.35
C VAL A 23 41.37 -50.07 -27.67
N PRO A 24 41.56 -48.85 -27.10
CA PRO A 24 42.30 -48.77 -25.84
C PRO A 24 41.71 -47.79 -24.80
N ALA A 25 41.80 -48.23 -23.55
CA ALA A 25 41.39 -47.54 -22.35
C ALA A 25 42.48 -46.61 -21.83
N TYR A 26 42.23 -45.31 -21.83
CA TYR A 26 42.87 -44.34 -20.93
C TYR A 26 41.85 -43.24 -20.64
N LEU A 27 41.43 -43.11 -19.37
CA LEU A 27 40.91 -41.90 -18.69
C LEU A 27 39.82 -42.15 -17.64
N PHE A 28 39.90 -43.21 -16.82
CA PHE A 28 39.15 -43.21 -15.56
C PHE A 28 39.93 -43.86 -14.42
N LYS A 29 40.63 -43.02 -13.65
CA LYS A 29 40.78 -43.21 -12.20
C LYS A 29 40.46 -41.89 -11.47
N PRO A 30 39.79 -41.94 -10.30
CA PRO A 30 39.28 -40.78 -9.60
C PRO A 30 40.40 -40.09 -8.78
N LYS A 31 40.34 -38.75 -8.68
CA LYS A 31 41.18 -37.97 -7.73
C LYS A 31 40.33 -37.50 -6.52
N PRO A 32 40.92 -37.39 -5.32
CA PRO A 32 40.20 -37.15 -4.06
C PRO A 32 39.94 -35.66 -3.78
N LEU A 33 39.07 -35.42 -2.78
CA LEU A 33 38.68 -34.12 -2.23
C LEU A 33 39.89 -33.22 -1.91
N GLY A 34 39.85 -31.97 -2.38
CA GLY A 34 40.71 -30.89 -1.89
C GLY A 34 40.61 -29.61 -2.70
N ASN A 35 40.14 -28.55 -2.03
CA ASN A 35 40.22 -27.12 -2.32
C ASN A 35 39.02 -26.38 -2.94
N ARG A 36 38.67 -25.30 -2.23
CA ARG A 36 37.69 -24.26 -2.53
C ARG A 36 37.96 -23.67 -3.92
N TYR A 37 37.07 -23.94 -4.86
CA TYR A 37 36.93 -23.13 -6.06
C TYR A 37 36.08 -21.89 -5.73
N SER A 38 36.57 -20.72 -6.09
CA SER A 38 35.78 -19.49 -6.11
C SER A 38 34.81 -19.53 -7.28
N ASP A 39 33.50 -19.54 -7.02
CA ASP A 39 32.45 -19.50 -8.05
C ASP A 39 32.24 -18.07 -8.63
N THR A 40 33.34 -17.41 -9.00
CA THR A 40 33.35 -16.09 -9.64
C THR A 40 34.25 -16.12 -10.85
N VAL A 41 33.73 -15.75 -12.02
CA VAL A 41 34.53 -15.57 -13.24
C VAL A 41 35.29 -14.23 -13.14
N PRO A 42 36.64 -14.19 -13.31
CA PRO A 42 37.35 -12.93 -13.35
C PRO A 42 37.08 -12.21 -14.68
N VAL A 43 36.58 -10.97 -14.59
CA VAL A 43 36.48 -10.07 -15.76
C VAL A 43 37.88 -9.54 -16.09
N ARG A 44 38.35 -9.77 -17.32
CA ARG A 44 39.65 -9.25 -17.80
C ARG A 44 39.64 -7.72 -17.80
N ARG A 45 40.50 -7.10 -16.97
CA ARG A 45 40.75 -5.65 -16.97
C ARG A 45 41.52 -5.25 -18.24
N HIS A 46 40.94 -4.35 -19.04
CA HIS A 46 41.69 -3.53 -19.98
C HIS A 46 41.72 -2.10 -19.44
N LYS A 47 42.92 -1.56 -19.21
CA LYS A 47 43.12 -0.14 -18.88
C LYS A 47 43.15 0.65 -20.18
N TYR A 48 42.24 1.61 -20.35
CA TYR A 48 42.41 2.69 -21.33
C TYR A 48 42.12 4.05 -20.68
N LYS A 49 42.97 5.02 -21.05
CA LYS A 49 42.87 6.44 -20.67
C LYS A 49 41.65 7.05 -21.37
N GLY A 50 40.71 7.61 -20.61
CA GLY A 50 39.65 8.46 -21.14
C GLY A 50 40.11 9.92 -21.30
N PRO A 51 39.45 10.72 -22.15
CA PRO A 51 39.77 12.12 -22.33
C PRO A 51 39.29 12.97 -21.13
N ASP A 52 40.14 13.93 -20.75
CA ASP A 52 39.91 14.89 -19.67
C ASP A 52 38.72 15.79 -20.00
N THR A 53 37.62 15.71 -19.24
CA THR A 53 36.63 16.82 -19.07
C THR A 53 35.47 16.54 -18.11
N ILE A 54 35.43 15.43 -17.35
CA ILE A 54 34.37 15.21 -16.33
C ILE A 54 34.98 14.75 -15.00
N SER A 55 34.64 15.45 -13.91
CA SER A 55 35.15 15.19 -12.56
C SER A 55 34.91 13.73 -12.11
N ALA A 56 36.01 13.01 -11.89
CA ALA A 56 36.06 11.59 -11.52
C ALA A 56 35.41 11.23 -10.16
N LYS A 57 34.84 12.21 -9.43
CA LYS A 57 34.13 11.96 -8.16
C LYS A 57 32.66 11.53 -8.33
N LEU A 58 32.08 11.62 -9.53
CA LEU A 58 30.66 11.31 -9.79
C LEU A 58 30.38 10.03 -10.59
N TYR A 59 31.42 9.33 -11.07
CA TYR A 59 31.26 8.16 -11.92
C TYR A 59 32.17 7.02 -11.46
N LYS A 60 31.62 6.12 -10.62
CA LYS A 60 32.11 4.74 -10.53
C LYS A 60 30.98 3.84 -11.02
N PRO A 61 31.15 3.07 -12.12
CA PRO A 61 30.17 2.07 -12.50
C PRO A 61 30.03 1.05 -11.36
N ILE A 62 28.79 0.85 -10.91
CA ILE A 62 28.42 0.00 -9.76
C ILE A 62 28.56 -1.51 -10.10
N ALA A 63 28.94 -1.84 -11.33
CA ALA A 63 29.16 -3.22 -11.79
C ALA A 63 30.25 -3.97 -11.01
N ASP A 64 31.18 -3.27 -10.36
CA ASP A 64 32.36 -3.89 -9.73
C ASP A 64 32.12 -4.48 -8.32
N THR A 65 30.88 -4.50 -7.79
CA THR A 65 30.62 -4.98 -6.41
C THR A 65 29.48 -6.00 -6.26
N ILE A 66 28.75 -6.34 -7.31
CA ILE A 66 27.65 -7.31 -7.22
C ILE A 66 28.11 -8.64 -7.83
N SER A 67 28.60 -9.55 -6.98
CA SER A 67 28.69 -10.96 -7.36
C SER A 67 27.25 -11.50 -7.51
N VAL A 68 26.91 -11.89 -8.74
CA VAL A 68 25.65 -12.58 -9.04
C VAL A 68 25.92 -14.08 -8.94
N PRO A 69 25.47 -14.78 -7.88
CA PRO A 69 25.59 -16.22 -7.84
C PRO A 69 24.68 -16.85 -8.91
N LEU A 70 25.24 -17.73 -9.73
CA LEU A 70 24.48 -18.58 -10.67
C LEU A 70 23.55 -19.49 -9.86
N PHE A 71 22.23 -19.32 -10.03
CA PHE A 71 21.22 -20.15 -9.35
C PHE A 71 21.19 -21.55 -9.95
N ARG A 72 21.35 -22.58 -9.10
CA ARG A 72 20.91 -23.95 -9.42
C ARG A 72 19.40 -24.06 -9.16
N PRO A 73 18.63 -24.79 -10.01
CA PRO A 73 17.23 -25.07 -9.75
C PRO A 73 17.07 -25.81 -8.40
N LYS A 74 16.21 -25.30 -7.52
CA LYS A 74 15.88 -25.96 -6.25
C LYS A 74 15.10 -27.25 -6.53
N SER A 75 15.44 -28.31 -5.79
CA SER A 75 14.63 -29.55 -5.66
C SER A 75 13.15 -29.23 -5.43
N PRO A 76 12.21 -30.06 -5.93
CA PRO A 76 10.78 -29.86 -5.74
C PRO A 76 10.42 -29.68 -4.26
N SER A 77 9.56 -28.69 -4.04
CA SER A 77 9.08 -28.24 -2.73
C SER A 77 8.40 -29.38 -1.96
N ARG A 78 8.87 -29.69 -0.74
CA ARG A 78 8.13 -30.51 0.24
C ARG A 78 6.74 -29.88 0.50
N SER A 79 5.72 -30.73 0.58
CA SER A 79 4.31 -30.37 0.83
C SER A 79 4.14 -29.43 2.04
N TRP A 80 3.20 -28.49 1.94
CA TRP A 80 2.89 -27.47 2.96
C TRP A 80 2.75 -28.07 4.37
N PHE A 81 2.03 -29.19 4.50
CA PHE A 81 1.79 -29.87 5.78
C PHE A 81 3.09 -30.31 6.48
N HIS A 82 4.10 -30.74 5.71
CA HIS A 82 5.38 -31.16 6.27
C HIS A 82 6.19 -29.97 6.82
N ARG A 83 6.08 -28.81 6.18
CA ARG A 83 6.76 -27.59 6.64
C ARG A 83 6.15 -27.05 7.94
N VAL A 84 4.81 -27.08 8.03
CA VAL A 84 4.07 -26.68 9.23
C VAL A 84 4.34 -27.63 10.40
N GLY A 85 4.45 -28.94 10.14
CA GLY A 85 4.84 -29.93 11.15
C GLY A 85 6.21 -29.64 11.77
N GLU A 86 7.23 -29.38 10.94
CA GLU A 86 8.58 -29.00 11.40
C GLU A 86 8.56 -27.72 12.27
N TYR A 87 7.70 -26.74 11.93
CA TYR A 87 7.55 -25.49 12.70
C TYR A 87 7.00 -25.74 14.10
N ARG A 88 5.87 -26.47 14.20
CA ARG A 88 5.25 -26.82 15.48
C ARG A 88 6.24 -27.54 16.40
N ASP A 89 7.00 -28.48 15.86
CA ASP A 89 7.91 -29.32 16.62
C ASP A 89 9.18 -28.55 17.07
N SER A 90 9.57 -27.51 16.33
CA SER A 90 10.70 -26.62 16.68
C SER A 90 10.37 -25.65 17.83
N LEU A 91 9.17 -25.08 17.85
CA LEU A 91 8.72 -24.15 18.90
C LEU A 91 8.55 -24.80 20.28
N ARG A 92 8.36 -26.13 20.31
CA ARG A 92 8.27 -26.90 21.55
C ARG A 92 9.62 -27.13 22.24
N ARG A 93 10.77 -26.87 21.59
CA ARG A 93 12.11 -27.12 22.15
C ARG A 93 12.59 -25.96 23.04
N LYS A 94 12.93 -26.25 24.30
CA LYS A 94 13.39 -25.26 25.31
C LYS A 94 14.66 -24.51 24.88
N GLU A 95 15.65 -25.23 24.35
CA GLU A 95 16.91 -24.65 23.83
C GLU A 95 16.68 -23.61 22.72
N TYR A 96 15.66 -23.83 21.90
CA TYR A 96 15.28 -22.92 20.83
C TYR A 96 14.71 -21.62 21.39
N ARG A 97 13.79 -21.71 22.37
CA ARG A 97 13.23 -20.55 23.10
C ARG A 97 14.31 -19.75 23.82
N ASP A 98 15.24 -20.42 24.49
CA ASP A 98 16.31 -19.77 25.23
C ASP A 98 17.34 -19.08 24.31
N SER A 99 17.64 -19.67 23.13
CA SER A 99 18.45 -19.02 22.09
C SER A 99 17.77 -17.78 21.50
N LEU A 100 16.44 -17.82 21.39
CA LEU A 100 15.60 -16.72 20.93
C LEU A 100 15.76 -15.56 21.92
N ILE A 101 15.51 -15.79 23.21
CA ILE A 101 15.62 -14.78 24.27
C ILE A 101 17.04 -14.19 24.37
N ARG A 102 18.10 -15.00 24.26
CA ARG A 102 19.50 -14.52 24.29
C ARG A 102 19.92 -13.72 23.06
N SER A 103 19.24 -13.92 21.92
CA SER A 103 19.48 -13.18 20.67
C SER A 103 18.71 -11.86 20.58
N ILE A 104 17.61 -11.73 21.34
CA ILE A 104 16.81 -10.50 21.48
C ILE A 104 17.65 -9.35 22.06
N THR A 105 18.58 -9.66 22.96
CA THR A 105 19.29 -8.65 23.78
C THR A 105 20.57 -8.09 23.14
N LYS A 106 21.04 -8.64 22.01
CA LYS A 106 22.33 -8.25 21.38
C LYS A 106 22.21 -7.64 19.97
N GLN A 107 21.06 -7.12 19.57
CA GLN A 107 20.75 -6.86 18.16
C GLN A 107 21.04 -5.44 17.63
N ASN A 108 22.26 -4.90 17.83
CA ASN A 108 22.68 -3.64 17.22
C ASN A 108 23.50 -3.89 15.94
N VAL A 109 22.82 -3.98 14.79
CA VAL A 109 23.50 -3.88 13.48
C VAL A 109 23.39 -2.42 13.05
N PRO A 110 24.50 -1.72 12.75
CA PRO A 110 24.47 -0.33 12.29
C PRO A 110 23.62 -0.20 11.03
N GLU A 111 22.75 0.81 10.97
CA GLU A 111 22.03 1.12 9.74
C GLU A 111 23.03 1.60 8.68
N PRO A 112 23.03 1.04 7.45
CA PRO A 112 23.84 1.58 6.37
C PRO A 112 23.41 3.02 6.09
N PRO A 113 24.33 3.91 5.68
CA PRO A 113 24.01 5.31 5.44
C PRO A 113 22.99 5.43 4.31
N ALA A 114 21.73 5.63 4.68
CA ALA A 114 20.68 6.01 3.75
C ALA A 114 20.92 7.47 3.36
N THR A 115 21.12 7.72 2.07
CA THR A 115 21.23 9.06 1.47
C THR A 115 19.86 9.75 1.45
N ASP A 116 19.27 9.91 2.62
CA ASP A 116 17.89 10.37 2.86
C ASP A 116 17.74 11.90 2.68
N SER A 117 18.88 12.61 2.59
CA SER A 117 18.93 14.08 2.52
C SER A 117 19.05 14.64 1.10
N SER A 118 18.89 13.80 0.07
CA SER A 118 18.92 14.22 -1.32
C SER A 118 17.61 13.88 -2.01
N ILE A 119 16.79 14.89 -2.29
CA ILE A 119 15.58 14.80 -3.12
C ILE A 119 16.07 14.59 -4.57
N ILE A 120 16.37 13.35 -4.92
CA ILE A 120 16.81 12.96 -6.27
C ILE A 120 15.64 12.22 -6.92
N LYS A 121 15.18 12.74 -8.05
CA LYS A 121 14.11 12.11 -8.81
C LYS A 121 14.49 10.69 -9.23
N SER A 122 13.55 9.76 -9.15
CA SER A 122 13.81 8.33 -9.31
C SER A 122 14.28 7.95 -10.72
N GLU A 123 13.81 8.68 -11.74
CA GLU A 123 14.18 8.47 -13.14
C GLU A 123 15.63 8.84 -13.47
N LYS A 124 16.30 9.67 -12.64
CA LYS A 124 17.64 10.19 -12.91
C LYS A 124 18.69 9.09 -13.13
N TYR A 125 18.53 7.95 -12.45
CA TYR A 125 19.42 6.80 -12.60
C TYR A 125 19.38 6.18 -14.01
N PHE A 126 18.22 6.22 -14.67
CA PHE A 126 17.98 5.55 -15.95
C PHE A 126 18.23 6.46 -17.17
N ILE A 127 18.27 7.80 -16.97
CA ILE A 127 18.49 8.80 -18.02
C ILE A 127 19.65 8.47 -18.97
N PRO A 128 20.85 8.05 -18.50
CA PRO A 128 22.00 7.80 -19.38
C PRO A 128 21.81 6.63 -20.37
N TYR A 129 20.81 5.78 -20.14
CA TYR A 129 20.59 4.54 -20.90
C TYR A 129 19.35 4.61 -21.80
N LYS A 130 18.72 5.78 -21.87
CA LYS A 130 17.49 6.02 -22.62
C LYS A 130 17.65 5.59 -24.09
N GLY A 131 16.65 4.90 -24.61
CA GLY A 131 16.58 4.48 -26.01
C GLY A 131 17.37 3.20 -26.34
N ARG A 132 18.20 2.70 -25.42
CA ARG A 132 18.87 1.40 -25.60
C ARG A 132 17.86 0.25 -25.52
N VAL A 133 18.08 -0.79 -26.31
CA VAL A 133 17.25 -1.99 -26.38
C VAL A 133 17.55 -2.92 -25.19
N ILE A 134 16.51 -3.38 -24.52
CA ILE A 134 16.59 -4.35 -23.43
C ILE A 134 16.73 -5.74 -24.04
N ARG A 135 17.86 -6.42 -23.87
CA ARG A 135 18.06 -7.78 -24.40
C ARG A 135 17.46 -8.80 -23.45
N ASP A 136 18.04 -8.88 -22.27
CA ASP A 136 17.69 -9.87 -21.26
C ASP A 136 17.29 -9.22 -19.94
N ILE A 137 16.32 -9.86 -19.28
CA ILE A 137 15.82 -9.47 -17.96
C ILE A 137 16.07 -10.63 -17.01
N TYR A 138 16.91 -10.39 -16.01
CA TYR A 138 17.26 -11.32 -14.95
C TYR A 138 16.51 -10.99 -13.67
N TYR A 139 16.20 -12.00 -12.86
CA TYR A 139 15.45 -11.84 -11.62
C TYR A 139 16.26 -12.34 -10.43
N ARG A 140 16.34 -11.54 -9.37
CA ARG A 140 16.96 -11.89 -8.09
C ARG A 140 16.00 -11.62 -6.96
N LYS A 141 15.69 -12.66 -6.19
CA LYS A 141 14.81 -12.59 -5.02
C LYS A 141 15.65 -12.56 -3.75
N VAL A 142 15.53 -11.50 -2.97
CA VAL A 142 16.20 -11.34 -1.67
C VAL A 142 15.33 -11.96 -0.58
N ASN A 143 15.95 -12.65 0.38
CA ASN A 143 15.23 -13.24 1.51
C ASN A 143 14.53 -12.15 2.35
N VAL A 144 13.31 -12.44 2.81
CA VAL A 144 12.48 -11.55 3.65
C VAL A 144 13.23 -11.07 4.88
N PHE A 145 13.77 -12.00 5.67
CA PHE A 145 14.63 -11.68 6.81
C PHE A 145 16.10 -11.67 6.40
N GLY A 146 16.39 -10.90 5.35
CA GLY A 146 17.72 -10.59 4.85
C GLY A 146 18.18 -9.19 5.25
N PRO A 147 19.18 -8.63 4.55
CA PRO A 147 19.63 -7.27 4.80
C PRO A 147 18.48 -6.26 4.64
N GLN A 148 18.54 -5.17 5.40
CA GLN A 148 17.56 -4.08 5.26
C GLN A 148 17.68 -3.41 3.89
N ASN A 149 18.90 -3.22 3.42
CA ASN A 149 19.18 -2.68 2.11
C ASN A 149 19.35 -3.81 1.11
N ILE A 150 18.56 -3.81 0.03
CA ILE A 150 18.71 -4.75 -1.09
C ILE A 150 20.15 -4.74 -1.66
N ARG A 151 20.88 -3.63 -1.51
CA ARG A 151 22.28 -3.49 -1.97
C ARG A 151 23.30 -4.25 -1.13
N ASP A 152 22.96 -4.62 0.10
CA ASP A 152 23.89 -5.34 0.97
C ASP A 152 23.83 -6.84 0.62
N THR A 153 24.93 -7.37 0.09
CA THR A 153 25.08 -8.78 -0.27
C THR A 153 25.83 -9.59 0.80
N SER A 154 26.33 -8.93 1.84
CA SER A 154 27.19 -9.52 2.88
C SER A 154 26.43 -10.07 4.09
N PHE A 155 25.12 -9.78 4.17
CA PHE A 155 24.30 -10.15 5.32
C PHE A 155 24.19 -11.67 5.48
N THR A 156 24.68 -12.15 6.62
CA THR A 156 24.48 -13.51 7.09
C THR A 156 23.90 -13.45 8.50
N THR A 157 22.94 -14.33 8.80
CA THR A 157 22.32 -14.41 10.13
C THR A 157 22.57 -15.77 10.74
N THR A 158 23.04 -15.76 11.99
CA THR A 158 23.26 -16.97 12.81
C THR A 158 21.98 -17.43 13.53
N MET A 159 20.87 -16.69 13.41
CA MET A 159 19.62 -16.98 14.12
C MET A 159 18.83 -18.10 13.44
N LYS A 160 18.73 -19.26 14.11
CA LYS A 160 17.98 -20.43 13.63
C LYS A 160 16.50 -20.12 13.34
N LEU A 161 15.87 -19.24 14.12
CA LEU A 161 14.49 -18.78 13.87
C LEU A 161 14.34 -18.05 12.54
N ILE A 162 15.28 -17.17 12.23
CA ILE A 162 15.27 -16.41 10.98
C ILE A 162 15.50 -17.37 9.79
N GLN A 163 16.41 -18.33 9.94
CA GLN A 163 16.67 -19.34 8.91
C GLN A 163 15.45 -20.25 8.67
N LEU A 164 14.74 -20.63 9.74
CA LEU A 164 13.52 -21.41 9.67
C LEU A 164 12.38 -20.62 9.03
N ALA A 165 12.15 -19.37 9.45
CA ALA A 165 11.13 -18.50 8.87
C ALA A 165 11.37 -18.29 7.36
N ASN A 166 12.61 -18.02 6.95
CA ASN A 166 12.98 -17.93 5.53
C ASN A 166 12.79 -19.26 4.76
N ARG A 167 12.83 -20.42 5.43
CA ARG A 167 12.56 -21.74 4.82
C ARG A 167 11.07 -22.01 4.65
N LEU A 168 10.24 -21.47 5.55
CA LEU A 168 8.78 -21.60 5.49
C LEU A 168 8.15 -20.64 4.49
N HIS A 169 8.77 -19.46 4.30
CA HIS A 169 8.33 -18.44 3.36
C HIS A 169 8.28 -18.92 1.91
N TYR A 170 7.20 -18.58 1.22
CA TYR A 170 7.08 -18.67 -0.23
C TYR A 170 7.47 -17.34 -0.88
N ASN A 171 8.63 -17.33 -1.52
CA ASN A 171 9.01 -16.21 -2.38
C ASN A 171 8.01 -16.06 -3.53
N THR A 172 7.75 -14.82 -3.93
CA THR A 172 6.99 -14.50 -5.14
C THR A 172 7.59 -15.21 -6.36
N GLU A 173 6.74 -15.80 -7.19
CA GLU A 173 7.16 -16.50 -8.38
C GLU A 173 7.59 -15.53 -9.49
N GLU A 174 8.54 -15.97 -10.32
CA GLU A 174 9.10 -15.10 -11.37
C GLU A 174 8.04 -14.64 -12.37
N TRP A 175 7.10 -15.51 -12.73
CA TRP A 175 6.02 -15.18 -13.66
C TRP A 175 5.12 -14.05 -13.13
N VAL A 176 4.94 -13.93 -11.81
CA VAL A 176 4.18 -12.84 -11.18
C VAL A 176 4.93 -11.52 -11.33
N ILE A 177 6.25 -11.53 -11.06
CA ILE A 177 7.10 -10.35 -11.20
C ILE A 177 7.12 -9.91 -12.67
N ARG A 178 7.30 -10.85 -13.59
CA ARG A 178 7.30 -10.62 -15.05
C ARG A 178 5.99 -10.01 -15.54
N GLN A 179 4.84 -10.49 -15.06
CA GLN A 179 3.53 -9.91 -15.39
C GLN A 179 3.34 -8.49 -14.84
N ALA A 180 4.07 -8.11 -13.80
CA ALA A 180 4.02 -6.77 -13.22
C ALA A 180 5.01 -5.77 -13.86
N LEU A 181 5.88 -6.21 -14.77
CA LEU A 181 6.76 -5.33 -15.54
C LEU A 181 5.99 -4.62 -16.66
N PHE A 182 6.32 -3.36 -16.92
CA PHE A 182 5.71 -2.57 -18.01
C PHE A 182 6.38 -2.81 -19.36
N PHE A 183 7.59 -3.35 -19.34
CA PHE A 183 8.46 -3.59 -20.48
C PHE A 183 8.80 -5.08 -20.60
N LYS A 184 9.27 -5.48 -21.78
CA LYS A 184 9.72 -6.82 -22.12
C LYS A 184 11.09 -6.77 -22.79
N SER A 185 11.73 -7.92 -22.92
CA SER A 185 12.89 -8.08 -23.81
C SER A 185 12.52 -7.65 -25.23
N GLY A 186 13.38 -6.84 -25.86
CA GLY A 186 13.17 -6.22 -27.17
C GLY A 186 12.69 -4.77 -27.09
N ASP A 187 12.15 -4.31 -25.95
CA ASP A 187 11.67 -2.94 -25.81
C ASP A 187 12.83 -1.94 -25.62
N THR A 188 12.58 -0.67 -25.94
CA THR A 188 13.54 0.41 -25.68
C THR A 188 13.40 0.94 -24.26
N LEU A 189 14.52 1.20 -23.59
CA LEU A 189 14.52 1.69 -22.22
C LEU A 189 13.98 3.12 -22.14
N ASN A 190 12.88 3.26 -21.38
CA ASN A 190 12.30 4.55 -21.01
C ASN A 190 12.54 4.84 -19.51
N PRO A 191 13.32 5.89 -19.15
CA PRO A 191 13.66 6.19 -17.76
C PRO A 191 12.48 6.37 -16.81
N TYR A 192 11.39 6.97 -17.30
CA TYR A 192 10.18 7.21 -16.49
C TYR A 192 9.36 5.95 -16.29
N GLU A 193 9.34 5.07 -17.30
CA GLU A 193 8.67 3.78 -17.18
C GLU A 193 9.39 2.86 -16.19
N MET A 194 10.73 2.86 -16.20
CA MET A 194 11.54 2.11 -15.25
C MET A 194 11.30 2.57 -13.81
N SER A 195 11.26 3.89 -13.57
CA SER A 195 10.99 4.43 -12.24
C SER A 195 9.54 4.20 -11.78
N ASP A 196 8.56 4.36 -12.68
CA ASP A 196 7.16 4.03 -12.43
C ASP A 196 7.00 2.54 -12.10
N ASN A 197 7.75 1.65 -12.76
CA ASN A 197 7.67 0.20 -12.52
C ASN A 197 8.26 -0.22 -11.18
N GLU A 198 9.40 0.35 -10.76
CA GLU A 198 9.94 0.15 -9.40
C GLU A 198 8.94 0.59 -8.31
N ARG A 199 8.23 1.71 -8.54
CA ARG A 199 7.17 2.18 -7.64
C ARG A 199 5.98 1.23 -7.65
N TYR A 200 5.52 0.80 -8.83
CA TYR A 200 4.39 -0.11 -8.95
C TYR A 200 4.65 -1.44 -8.24
N LEU A 201 5.82 -2.04 -8.41
CA LEU A 201 6.22 -3.26 -7.68
C LEU A 201 6.17 -3.03 -6.16
N ARG A 202 6.73 -1.93 -5.65
CA ARG A 202 6.70 -1.58 -4.21
C ARG A 202 5.32 -1.24 -3.67
N SER A 203 4.37 -0.86 -4.53
CA SER A 203 2.99 -0.62 -4.13
C SER A 203 2.23 -1.90 -3.81
N ARG A 204 2.72 -3.06 -4.27
CA ARG A 204 2.05 -4.35 -4.04
C ARG A 204 2.17 -4.75 -2.57
N PRO A 205 1.10 -5.28 -1.93
CA PRO A 205 1.13 -5.61 -0.50
C PRO A 205 2.14 -6.67 -0.08
N TYR A 206 2.55 -7.54 -1.00
CA TYR A 206 3.54 -8.60 -0.76
C TYR A 206 5.00 -8.19 -1.04
N MET A 207 5.23 -6.97 -1.52
CA MET A 207 6.55 -6.44 -1.86
C MET A 207 7.01 -5.41 -0.82
N GLN A 208 8.19 -5.64 -0.24
CA GLN A 208 8.82 -4.70 0.68
C GLN A 208 9.66 -3.65 -0.07
N ASP A 209 10.48 -4.09 -1.03
CA ASP A 209 11.32 -3.22 -1.84
C ASP A 209 11.57 -3.87 -3.22
N ALA A 210 11.77 -3.04 -4.24
CA ALA A 210 12.03 -3.46 -5.61
C ALA A 210 12.95 -2.47 -6.32
N ARG A 211 13.94 -3.00 -7.03
CA ARG A 211 14.98 -2.23 -7.73
C ARG A 211 15.28 -2.81 -9.09
N LEU A 212 15.49 -1.93 -10.07
CA LEU A 212 15.99 -2.29 -11.39
C LEU A 212 17.45 -1.83 -11.50
N TYR A 213 18.34 -2.77 -11.78
CA TYR A 213 19.76 -2.49 -12.01
C TYR A 213 20.13 -2.78 -13.45
N ILE A 214 21.08 -2.01 -13.97
CA ILE A 214 21.67 -2.23 -15.29
C ILE A 214 22.99 -2.97 -15.05
N ILE A 215 23.08 -4.22 -15.53
CA ILE A 215 24.19 -5.11 -15.19
C ILE A 215 25.15 -5.38 -16.35
N ASN A 216 24.70 -5.25 -17.59
CA ASN A 216 25.56 -5.35 -18.78
C ASN A 216 25.18 -4.24 -19.76
N ALA A 217 26.00 -3.20 -19.86
CA ALA A 217 25.83 -2.12 -20.84
C ALA A 217 26.99 -2.07 -21.87
N GLY A 218 27.66 -3.21 -22.08
CA GLY A 218 28.95 -3.31 -22.79
C GLY A 218 28.91 -3.73 -24.27
N ALA A 219 29.97 -3.29 -24.98
CA ALA A 219 30.38 -3.42 -26.40
C ALA A 219 29.41 -2.95 -27.50
N SER A 220 28.11 -3.18 -27.38
CA SER A 220 27.11 -2.56 -28.26
C SER A 220 26.59 -1.29 -27.58
N PRO A 221 26.77 -0.09 -28.18
CA PRO A 221 26.24 1.16 -27.63
C PRO A 221 24.72 1.14 -27.41
N ASP A 222 24.03 0.26 -28.15
CA ASP A 222 22.59 0.32 -28.38
C ASP A 222 21.78 -0.67 -27.54
N SER A 223 22.44 -1.54 -26.75
CA SER A 223 21.74 -2.58 -25.97
C SER A 223 22.21 -2.71 -24.52
N LEU A 224 21.34 -3.25 -23.66
CA LEU A 224 21.60 -3.46 -22.24
C LEU A 224 20.85 -4.66 -21.67
N ASP A 225 21.29 -5.13 -20.50
CA ASP A 225 20.59 -6.14 -19.71
C ASP A 225 20.14 -5.56 -18.36
N LEU A 226 18.96 -6.00 -17.91
CA LEU A 226 18.34 -5.57 -16.66
C LEU A 226 18.33 -6.68 -15.62
N LEU A 227 18.58 -6.30 -14.36
CA LEU A 227 18.42 -7.14 -13.20
C LEU A 227 17.32 -6.56 -12.32
N VAL A 228 16.21 -7.29 -12.21
CA VAL A 228 15.11 -7.01 -11.30
C VAL A 228 15.43 -7.65 -9.97
N VAL A 229 15.61 -6.83 -8.93
CA VAL A 229 15.84 -7.31 -7.57
C VAL A 229 14.64 -6.98 -6.70
N THR A 230 13.98 -8.01 -6.17
CA THR A 230 12.82 -7.87 -5.28
C THR A 230 13.14 -8.37 -3.88
N LYS A 231 12.49 -7.75 -2.89
CA LYS A 231 12.45 -8.23 -1.52
C LYS A 231 11.00 -8.30 -1.07
N ASP A 232 10.58 -9.47 -0.66
CA ASP A 232 9.21 -9.75 -0.25
C ASP A 232 9.00 -9.40 1.23
N VAL A 233 7.74 -9.17 1.60
CA VAL A 233 7.31 -9.20 3.01
C VAL A 233 6.93 -10.64 3.35
N TYR A 234 7.04 -11.04 4.62
CA TYR A 234 6.51 -12.33 5.06
C TYR A 234 5.01 -12.40 4.70
N GLU A 235 4.55 -13.51 4.13
CA GLU A 235 3.24 -13.58 3.50
C GLU A 235 2.11 -13.67 4.54
N TYR A 236 2.38 -14.28 5.70
CA TYR A 236 1.41 -14.44 6.78
C TYR A 236 1.35 -13.21 7.68
N GLY A 237 0.15 -12.66 7.82
CA GLY A 237 -0.17 -11.54 8.69
C GLY A 237 -1.27 -11.88 9.67
N PHE A 238 -1.28 -11.10 10.75
CA PHE A 238 -2.25 -11.16 11.83
C PHE A 238 -2.55 -9.74 12.26
N ASP A 239 -3.83 -9.44 12.41
CA ASP A 239 -4.33 -8.15 12.84
C ASP A 239 -5.30 -8.32 14.01
N ILE A 240 -5.13 -7.51 15.04
CA ILE A 240 -6.02 -7.45 16.21
C ILE A 240 -6.72 -6.09 16.15
N GLY A 241 -8.03 -6.09 15.92
CA GLY A 241 -8.81 -4.85 15.85
C GLY A 241 -9.43 -4.44 17.18
N GLU A 242 -9.72 -5.40 18.07
CA GLU A 242 -10.26 -5.17 19.42
C GLU A 242 -9.77 -6.34 20.29
N ALA A 243 -9.23 -6.05 21.47
CA ALA A 243 -8.85 -7.07 22.44
C ALA A 243 -9.17 -6.57 23.85
N SER A 244 -10.26 -7.10 24.40
CA SER A 244 -10.73 -6.81 25.76
C SER A 244 -11.30 -8.08 26.38
N THR A 245 -11.65 -8.02 27.67
CA THR A 245 -12.28 -9.14 28.38
C THR A 245 -13.66 -9.51 27.82
N SER A 246 -14.32 -8.59 27.11
CA SER A 246 -15.68 -8.77 26.59
C SER A 246 -15.77 -8.79 25.07
N ALA A 247 -14.68 -8.52 24.35
CA ALA A 247 -14.65 -8.48 22.90
C ALA A 247 -13.25 -8.79 22.31
N VAL A 248 -13.22 -9.59 21.25
CA VAL A 248 -12.03 -9.92 20.47
C VAL A 248 -12.36 -9.81 18.98
N ARG A 249 -11.62 -8.99 18.24
CA ARG A 249 -11.65 -8.94 16.78
C ARG A 249 -10.28 -9.29 16.24
N THR A 250 -10.24 -10.27 15.36
CA THR A 250 -8.97 -10.78 14.84
C THR A 250 -9.10 -11.19 13.39
N THR A 251 -8.10 -10.84 12.61
CA THR A 251 -8.03 -11.21 11.19
C THR A 251 -6.67 -11.83 10.89
N ILE A 252 -6.70 -13.03 10.32
CA ILE A 252 -5.52 -13.69 9.74
C ILE A 252 -5.55 -13.52 8.23
N TYR A 253 -4.39 -13.34 7.61
CA TYR A 253 -4.31 -13.28 6.16
C TYR A 253 -2.99 -13.80 5.64
N ASN A 254 -3.02 -14.25 4.40
CA ASN A 254 -1.84 -14.50 3.60
C ASN A 254 -1.87 -13.56 2.39
N ASN A 255 -0.90 -12.66 2.26
CA ASN A 255 -0.85 -11.64 1.19
C ASN A 255 -0.20 -12.13 -0.12
N ASN A 256 0.39 -13.32 -0.12
CA ASN A 256 1.10 -13.89 -1.28
C ASN A 256 0.95 -15.41 -1.35
N LEU A 257 -0.30 -15.88 -1.42
CA LEU A 257 -0.60 -17.30 -1.36
C LEU A 257 0.16 -18.06 -2.47
N PHE A 258 0.98 -19.03 -2.06
CA PHE A 258 1.85 -19.82 -2.92
C PHE A 258 2.83 -19.01 -3.80
N GLY A 259 3.17 -17.77 -3.40
CA GLY A 259 4.02 -16.89 -4.20
C GLY A 259 3.33 -16.34 -5.46
N ALA A 260 2.01 -16.47 -5.58
CA ALA A 260 1.25 -16.19 -6.80
C ALA A 260 0.59 -14.79 -6.82
N GLY A 261 0.96 -13.88 -5.92
CA GLY A 261 0.38 -12.53 -5.83
C GLY A 261 -1.11 -12.54 -5.49
N GLN A 262 -1.51 -13.37 -4.53
CA GLN A 262 -2.91 -13.57 -4.10
C GLN A 262 -3.04 -13.33 -2.60
N GLU A 263 -4.09 -12.61 -2.20
CA GLU A 263 -4.48 -12.44 -0.81
C GLU A 263 -5.62 -13.39 -0.47
N LEU A 264 -5.49 -14.12 0.64
CA LEU A 264 -6.59 -14.77 1.33
C LEU A 264 -6.66 -14.22 2.76
N ARG A 265 -7.80 -13.65 3.12
CA ARG A 265 -8.07 -13.04 4.44
C ARG A 265 -9.27 -13.73 5.08
N VAL A 266 -9.11 -14.09 6.34
CA VAL A 266 -10.16 -14.67 7.18
C VAL A 266 -10.20 -13.90 8.50
N GLY A 267 -11.32 -13.25 8.76
CA GLY A 267 -11.57 -12.50 9.97
C GLY A 267 -12.63 -13.16 10.84
N ALA A 268 -12.47 -13.01 12.15
CA ALA A 268 -13.45 -13.41 13.14
C ALA A 268 -13.62 -12.31 14.17
N TYR A 269 -14.83 -12.22 14.70
CA TYR A 269 -15.18 -11.34 15.79
C TYR A 269 -15.95 -12.12 16.84
N TRP A 270 -15.67 -11.85 18.11
CA TRP A 270 -16.44 -12.32 19.24
C TRP A 270 -16.71 -11.16 20.20
N LYS A 271 -17.97 -10.96 20.62
CA LYS A 271 -18.33 -10.01 21.68
C LYS A 271 -19.53 -10.50 22.46
N ASN A 272 -19.35 -10.59 23.78
CA ASN A 272 -20.38 -11.17 24.67
C ASN A 272 -21.67 -10.34 24.73
N SER A 273 -21.57 -9.02 24.53
CA SER A 273 -22.73 -8.14 24.55
C SER A 273 -23.58 -8.22 23.28
N TYR A 274 -23.19 -9.02 22.28
CA TYR A 274 -23.86 -9.08 20.98
C TYR A 274 -24.59 -10.42 20.75
N ASN A 275 -25.67 -10.40 19.96
CA ASN A 275 -26.35 -11.58 19.44
C ASN A 275 -26.52 -11.50 17.90
N PRO A 276 -25.94 -12.42 17.10
CA PRO A 276 -25.02 -13.47 17.54
C PRO A 276 -23.71 -12.86 18.08
N PRO A 277 -23.08 -13.49 19.09
CA PRO A 277 -21.84 -12.97 19.65
C PRO A 277 -20.66 -13.13 18.69
N TRP A 278 -20.83 -13.77 17.53
CA TRP A 278 -19.79 -14.08 16.57
C TRP A 278 -20.03 -13.38 15.22
N GLY A 279 -18.95 -12.92 14.59
CA GLY A 279 -18.95 -12.42 13.21
C GLY A 279 -17.79 -13.02 12.42
N SER A 280 -17.93 -13.07 11.09
CA SER A 280 -16.92 -13.62 10.18
C SER A 280 -16.68 -12.75 8.95
N GLU A 281 -15.46 -12.81 8.45
CA GLU A 281 -15.02 -12.21 7.19
C GLU A 281 -14.24 -13.25 6.37
N VAL A 282 -14.49 -13.30 5.07
CA VAL A 282 -13.65 -14.00 4.11
C VAL A 282 -13.47 -13.09 2.90
N LYS A 283 -12.21 -12.82 2.54
CA LYS A 283 -11.86 -12.02 1.37
C LYS A 283 -10.76 -12.72 0.57
N TYR A 284 -10.93 -12.77 -0.73
CA TYR A 284 -9.91 -13.22 -1.67
C TYR A 284 -9.61 -12.09 -2.67
N THR A 285 -8.33 -11.81 -2.89
CA THR A 285 -7.88 -10.83 -3.89
C THR A 285 -6.80 -11.44 -4.79
N LYS A 286 -6.98 -11.34 -6.10
CA LYS A 286 -5.94 -11.60 -7.09
C LYS A 286 -5.37 -10.27 -7.55
N TYR A 287 -4.10 -10.01 -7.23
CA TYR A 287 -3.40 -8.82 -7.74
C TYR A 287 -2.94 -9.06 -9.17
N ASN A 288 -3.04 -8.03 -10.02
CA ASN A 288 -2.66 -8.08 -11.43
C ASN A 288 -3.19 -9.33 -12.16
N ALA A 289 -4.51 -9.52 -12.13
CA ALA A 289 -5.16 -10.67 -12.73
C ALA A 289 -4.84 -10.78 -14.23
N LEU A 290 -4.32 -11.93 -14.65
CA LEU A 290 -3.95 -12.24 -16.04
C LEU A 290 -2.94 -11.26 -16.68
N GLY A 291 -2.18 -10.50 -15.87
CA GLY A 291 -1.26 -9.48 -16.39
C GLY A 291 -1.93 -8.21 -16.93
N THR A 292 -3.20 -7.98 -16.61
CA THR A 292 -3.99 -6.82 -17.08
C THR A 292 -3.77 -5.55 -16.26
N PHE A 293 -3.03 -5.66 -15.14
CA PHE A 293 -2.90 -4.67 -14.06
C PHE A 293 -4.22 -4.36 -13.32
N ALA A 294 -5.26 -5.16 -13.56
CA ALA A 294 -6.49 -5.11 -12.77
C ALA A 294 -6.36 -5.99 -11.52
N ASP A 295 -6.69 -5.43 -10.37
CA ASP A 295 -6.83 -6.17 -9.12
C ASP A 295 -8.30 -6.60 -8.98
N VAL A 296 -8.53 -7.90 -8.71
CA VAL A 296 -9.87 -8.49 -8.56
C VAL A 296 -10.05 -8.98 -7.14
N SER A 297 -11.10 -8.51 -6.46
CA SER A 297 -11.41 -8.85 -5.08
C SER A 297 -12.84 -9.35 -4.94
N LEU A 298 -13.01 -10.41 -4.16
CA LEU A 298 -14.29 -11.00 -3.79
C LEU A 298 -14.32 -11.12 -2.28
N GLY A 299 -15.42 -10.76 -1.64
CA GLY A 299 -15.47 -10.85 -0.19
C GLY A 299 -16.87 -10.88 0.41
N TYR A 300 -16.89 -11.37 1.63
CA TYR A 300 -18.00 -11.39 2.55
C TYR A 300 -17.51 -10.91 3.92
N THR A 301 -18.26 -10.05 4.59
CA THR A 301 -17.93 -9.61 5.93
C THR A 301 -19.18 -9.32 6.74
N THR A 302 -19.10 -9.56 8.05
CA THR A 302 -20.05 -9.11 9.07
C THR A 302 -19.35 -8.32 10.18
N LEU A 303 -18.07 -7.96 9.97
CA LEU A 303 -17.23 -7.27 10.96
C LEU A 303 -17.44 -5.75 10.97
N ASN A 304 -18.40 -5.25 10.19
CA ASN A 304 -18.65 -3.80 10.01
C ASN A 304 -17.39 -3.03 9.57
N ASN A 305 -16.58 -3.65 8.71
CA ASN A 305 -15.26 -3.14 8.29
C ASN A 305 -15.21 -2.78 6.78
N TYR A 306 -16.35 -2.72 6.11
CA TYR A 306 -16.43 -2.50 4.66
C TYR A 306 -17.39 -1.35 4.28
N TYR A 307 -16.99 -0.14 4.67
CA TYR A 307 -17.68 1.14 4.40
C TYR A 307 -19.17 1.15 4.78
N PRO A 308 -19.51 1.07 6.09
CA PRO A 308 -20.90 1.13 6.52
C PRO A 308 -21.56 2.44 6.08
N LEU A 309 -22.84 2.34 5.71
CA LEU A 309 -23.69 3.48 5.42
C LEU A 309 -23.87 4.37 6.67
N ASP A 310 -23.97 3.74 7.83
CA ASP A 310 -24.28 4.40 9.10
C ASP A 310 -23.40 3.88 10.24
N THR A 311 -22.71 4.78 10.93
CA THR A 311 -21.82 4.44 12.05
C THR A 311 -22.57 3.89 13.26
N GLY A 312 -23.88 4.11 13.36
CA GLY A 312 -24.72 3.66 14.47
C GLY A 312 -25.32 2.26 14.31
N VAL A 313 -25.07 1.57 13.18
CA VAL A 313 -25.64 0.26 12.85
C VAL A 313 -24.54 -0.67 12.35
N PHE A 314 -24.55 -1.92 12.78
CA PHE A 314 -23.62 -2.93 12.26
C PHE A 314 -24.08 -3.38 10.88
N GLU A 315 -23.16 -3.46 9.93
CA GLU A 315 -23.45 -3.93 8.57
C GLU A 315 -22.64 -5.17 8.19
N GLY A 316 -23.31 -6.08 7.49
CA GLY A 316 -22.69 -7.13 6.71
C GLY A 316 -22.78 -6.83 5.22
N SER A 317 -21.82 -7.32 4.46
CA SER A 317 -21.75 -7.08 3.01
C SER A 317 -21.19 -8.26 2.25
N TYR A 318 -21.77 -8.52 1.07
CA TYR A 318 -21.15 -9.28 -0.01
C TYR A 318 -20.66 -8.31 -1.07
N TYR A 319 -19.46 -8.47 -1.58
CA TYR A 319 -18.92 -7.55 -2.56
C TYR A 319 -17.98 -8.19 -3.58
N VAL A 320 -17.97 -7.58 -4.76
CA VAL A 320 -17.04 -7.83 -5.86
C VAL A 320 -16.44 -6.50 -6.27
N ASN A 321 -15.12 -6.43 -6.41
CA ASN A 321 -14.42 -5.23 -6.84
C ASN A 321 -13.35 -5.59 -7.86
N ILE A 322 -13.39 -4.92 -9.01
CA ILE A 322 -12.37 -4.96 -10.05
C ILE A 322 -11.83 -3.54 -10.17
N ASN A 323 -10.54 -3.36 -9.94
CA ASN A 323 -9.93 -2.04 -10.04
C ASN A 323 -8.64 -2.11 -10.86
N ARG A 324 -8.62 -1.38 -11.98
CA ARG A 324 -7.45 -1.19 -12.83
C ARG A 324 -7.00 0.27 -12.71
N PRO A 325 -6.09 0.58 -11.77
CA PRO A 325 -5.63 1.94 -11.60
C PRO A 325 -4.77 2.39 -12.79
N LEU A 326 -4.49 3.68 -12.89
CA LEU A 326 -3.45 4.19 -13.79
C LEU A 326 -2.07 3.77 -13.26
N TYR A 327 -1.65 2.54 -13.56
CA TYR A 327 -0.41 1.94 -13.07
C TYR A 327 0.86 2.61 -13.62
N ASN A 328 0.75 3.26 -14.78
CA ASN A 328 1.82 4.00 -15.44
C ASN A 328 1.22 5.28 -16.05
N SER A 329 1.92 6.41 -15.94
CA SER A 329 1.52 7.68 -16.57
C SER A 329 1.39 7.60 -18.10
N SER A 330 1.91 6.56 -18.74
CA SER A 330 1.77 6.29 -20.18
C SER A 330 0.63 5.34 -20.54
N ALA A 331 -0.03 4.70 -19.56
CA ALA A 331 -1.15 3.81 -19.83
C ALA A 331 -2.34 4.60 -20.41
N ASP A 332 -3.03 3.99 -21.38
CA ASP A 332 -4.17 4.58 -22.08
C ASP A 332 -5.42 4.61 -21.22
N TRP A 333 -5.76 3.46 -20.65
CA TRP A 333 -7.02 3.25 -19.94
C TRP A 333 -6.79 3.16 -18.43
N ALA A 334 -7.79 3.52 -17.66
CA ALA A 334 -7.98 3.18 -16.25
C ALA A 334 -9.46 2.93 -16.02
N GLY A 335 -9.83 2.17 -14.99
CA GLY A 335 -11.24 1.91 -14.72
C GLY A 335 -11.47 0.91 -13.61
N GLY A 336 -12.73 0.77 -13.23
CA GLY A 336 -13.12 -0.19 -12.21
C GLY A 336 -14.62 -0.41 -12.15
N LEU A 337 -14.97 -1.50 -11.48
CA LEU A 337 -16.33 -1.93 -11.22
C LEU A 337 -16.40 -2.43 -9.78
N ALA A 338 -17.34 -1.92 -9.00
CA ALA A 338 -17.64 -2.44 -7.68
C ALA A 338 -19.14 -2.73 -7.58
N TYR A 339 -19.47 -3.93 -7.10
CA TYR A 339 -20.82 -4.30 -6.72
C TYR A 339 -20.83 -4.72 -5.26
N ARG A 340 -21.82 -4.26 -4.51
CA ARG A 340 -21.98 -4.55 -3.09
C ARG A 340 -23.45 -4.75 -2.75
N ASN A 341 -23.75 -5.80 -1.99
CA ASN A 341 -25.04 -6.02 -1.34
C ASN A 341 -24.81 -5.94 0.18
N SER A 342 -25.33 -4.90 0.81
CA SER A 342 -25.16 -4.62 2.24
C SER A 342 -26.48 -4.78 2.99
N PHE A 343 -26.42 -5.30 4.21
CA PHE A 343 -27.55 -5.51 5.10
C PHE A 343 -27.20 -5.13 6.53
N SER A 344 -28.15 -4.50 7.23
CA SER A 344 -28.02 -4.20 8.66
C SER A 344 -28.10 -5.46 9.51
N ILE A 345 -27.38 -5.47 10.63
CA ILE A 345 -27.33 -6.55 11.62
C ILE A 345 -27.70 -5.96 12.98
N ASN A 346 -28.74 -6.49 13.63
CA ASN A 346 -29.15 -6.09 14.97
C ASN A 346 -28.30 -6.78 16.05
N ALA A 347 -26.98 -6.55 16.02
CA ALA A 347 -26.05 -7.24 16.90
C ALA A 347 -26.30 -6.94 18.39
N GLN A 348 -26.95 -5.82 18.74
CA GLN A 348 -27.20 -5.42 20.13
C GLN A 348 -28.63 -5.69 20.61
N GLU A 349 -29.42 -6.45 19.84
CA GLU A 349 -30.84 -6.73 20.13
C GLU A 349 -31.64 -5.47 20.47
N ARG A 350 -31.34 -4.36 19.78
CA ARG A 350 -32.08 -3.12 19.99
C ARG A 350 -33.55 -3.36 19.65
N PRO A 351 -34.50 -2.78 20.41
CA PRO A 351 -35.92 -2.87 20.09
C PRO A 351 -36.19 -2.40 18.65
N ASP A 352 -37.20 -2.97 18.01
CA ASP A 352 -37.56 -2.63 16.62
C ASP A 352 -37.87 -1.14 16.43
N THR A 353 -38.27 -0.43 17.49
CA THR A 353 -38.49 1.03 17.46
C THR A 353 -37.21 1.84 17.28
N VAL A 354 -36.04 1.27 17.60
CA VAL A 354 -34.72 1.93 17.54
C VAL A 354 -33.82 1.29 16.48
N TYR A 355 -33.97 -0.01 16.23
CA TYR A 355 -33.16 -0.73 15.26
C TYR A 355 -33.51 -0.36 13.82
N ARG A 356 -32.52 0.16 13.10
CA ARG A 356 -32.65 0.57 11.70
C ARG A 356 -32.44 -0.65 10.79
N ASP A 357 -33.52 -1.35 10.45
CA ASP A 357 -33.47 -2.47 9.50
C ASP A 357 -33.46 -1.97 8.04
N TYR A 358 -32.34 -2.15 7.34
CA TYR A 358 -32.18 -1.81 5.94
C TYR A 358 -31.32 -2.79 5.16
N ARG A 359 -31.56 -2.83 3.85
CA ARG A 359 -30.75 -3.59 2.90
C ARG A 359 -30.66 -2.81 1.59
N TYR A 360 -29.46 -2.70 1.05
CA TYR A 360 -29.23 -1.97 -0.19
C TYR A 360 -28.18 -2.64 -1.07
N GLU A 361 -28.27 -2.32 -2.35
CA GLU A 361 -27.30 -2.68 -3.37
C GLU A 361 -26.62 -1.42 -3.87
N LEU A 362 -25.31 -1.50 -4.10
CA LEU A 362 -24.51 -0.43 -4.67
C LEU A 362 -23.76 -1.00 -5.87
N LEU A 363 -23.98 -0.37 -7.02
CA LEU A 363 -23.21 -0.60 -8.24
C LEU A 363 -22.44 0.67 -8.60
N GLU A 364 -21.13 0.54 -8.72
CA GLU A 364 -20.22 1.60 -9.11
C GLU A 364 -19.41 1.15 -10.32
N ILE A 365 -19.43 1.95 -11.38
CA ILE A 365 -18.70 1.68 -12.62
C ILE A 365 -18.02 2.96 -13.05
N TRP A 366 -16.74 2.88 -13.38
CA TRP A 366 -16.01 4.02 -13.91
C TRP A 366 -14.94 3.60 -14.91
N GLY A 367 -14.64 4.50 -15.83
CA GLY A 367 -13.60 4.34 -16.83
C GLY A 367 -12.99 5.68 -17.19
N GLY A 368 -11.71 5.67 -17.57
CA GLY A 368 -11.01 6.85 -17.98
C GLY A 368 -9.99 6.58 -19.08
N TYR A 369 -9.78 7.59 -19.91
CA TYR A 369 -8.84 7.57 -21.01
C TYR A 369 -7.85 8.74 -20.90
N ASN A 370 -6.56 8.42 -20.99
CA ASN A 370 -5.44 9.35 -20.89
C ASN A 370 -5.13 9.95 -22.26
N LEU A 371 -5.87 11.01 -22.62
CA LEU A 371 -5.83 11.68 -23.93
C LEU A 371 -4.45 12.24 -24.28
N ILE A 372 -3.88 13.03 -23.37
CA ILE A 372 -2.57 13.66 -23.56
C ILE A 372 -1.64 13.01 -22.57
N LYS A 373 -0.57 12.43 -23.09
CA LYS A 373 0.47 11.80 -22.29
C LYS A 373 1.71 12.68 -22.27
N GLN A 374 2.41 12.71 -21.16
CA GLN A 374 3.74 13.30 -21.10
C GLN A 374 4.63 12.65 -22.17
N ASP A 375 5.18 13.45 -23.08
CA ASP A 375 6.16 12.93 -24.06
C ASP A 375 7.46 12.63 -23.34
N LYS A 376 7.63 11.35 -23.01
CA LYS A 376 8.80 10.79 -22.32
C LYS A 376 10.01 10.62 -23.24
N ARG A 377 9.87 10.88 -24.56
CA ARG A 377 11.00 10.91 -25.51
C ARG A 377 11.81 12.19 -25.43
N ASN A 378 11.33 13.23 -24.76
CA ASN A 378 12.10 14.45 -24.51
C ASN A 378 12.18 14.73 -23.01
N LEU A 379 13.39 14.64 -22.43
CA LEU A 379 13.61 14.80 -20.99
C LEU A 379 13.31 16.22 -20.48
N ASN A 380 13.32 17.20 -21.38
CA ASN A 380 12.97 18.59 -21.08
C ASN A 380 11.48 18.88 -21.21
N ASN A 381 10.67 17.91 -21.66
CA ASN A 381 9.25 18.14 -21.83
C ASN A 381 8.52 18.16 -20.48
N GLN A 382 7.96 19.33 -20.16
CA GLN A 382 7.25 19.59 -18.92
C GLN A 382 5.72 19.47 -19.06
N ARG A 383 5.21 19.03 -20.22
CA ARG A 383 3.78 18.92 -20.48
C ARG A 383 3.09 17.94 -19.51
N PRO A 384 1.97 18.34 -18.88
CA PRO A 384 1.18 17.45 -18.03
C PRO A 384 0.42 16.41 -18.85
N ASN A 385 0.00 15.34 -18.19
CA ASN A 385 -1.01 14.44 -18.70
C ASN A 385 -2.40 15.08 -18.60
N LEU A 386 -3.30 14.71 -19.52
CA LEU A 386 -4.72 15.04 -19.46
C LEU A 386 -5.52 13.76 -19.65
N ALA A 387 -6.38 13.44 -18.70
CA ALA A 387 -7.30 12.32 -18.79
C ALA A 387 -8.76 12.78 -18.66
N LEU A 388 -9.65 12.07 -19.36
CA LEU A 388 -11.09 12.18 -19.19
C LEU A 388 -11.62 10.91 -18.52
N LEU A 389 -12.51 11.08 -17.56
CA LEU A 389 -13.09 10.00 -16.77
C LEU A 389 -14.61 10.13 -16.76
N LEU A 390 -15.29 9.00 -16.77
CA LEU A 390 -16.72 8.87 -16.58
C LEU A 390 -16.97 7.89 -15.43
N GLY A 391 -17.90 8.24 -14.55
CA GLY A 391 -18.28 7.44 -13.40
C GLY A 391 -19.79 7.41 -13.24
N HIS A 392 -20.30 6.26 -12.82
CA HIS A 392 -21.69 6.05 -12.45
C HIS A 392 -21.75 5.31 -11.13
N SER A 393 -22.57 5.82 -10.21
CA SER A 393 -22.92 5.13 -8.97
C SER A 393 -24.44 5.02 -8.85
N ASN A 394 -24.90 3.86 -8.42
CA ASN A 394 -26.31 3.58 -8.23
C ASN A 394 -26.52 2.78 -6.94
N GLN A 395 -27.05 3.43 -5.92
CA GLN A 395 -27.44 2.86 -4.64
C GLN A 395 -28.96 2.68 -4.57
N ILE A 396 -29.40 1.42 -4.47
CA ILE A 396 -30.82 1.05 -4.43
C ILE A 396 -31.13 0.34 -3.12
N PHE A 397 -32.09 0.85 -2.36
CA PHE A 397 -32.58 0.18 -1.16
C PHE A 397 -33.64 -0.87 -1.53
N ILE A 398 -33.36 -2.12 -1.17
CA ILE A 398 -34.32 -3.23 -1.21
C ILE A 398 -35.25 -3.15 0.00
N ARG A 399 -34.70 -2.77 1.16
CA ARG A 399 -35.43 -2.57 2.41
C ARG A 399 -34.97 -1.26 3.07
N ARG A 400 -35.92 -0.49 3.60
CA ARG A 400 -35.66 0.75 4.33
C ARG A 400 -36.18 0.63 5.77
N PRO A 401 -35.62 1.39 6.73
CA PRO A 401 -36.14 1.40 8.09
C PRO A 401 -37.59 1.88 8.10
N TRP A 402 -38.45 1.20 8.84
CA TRP A 402 -39.89 1.46 8.84
C TRP A 402 -40.28 2.66 9.71
N GLN A 403 -39.41 3.08 10.63
CA GLN A 403 -39.66 4.16 11.57
C GLN A 403 -39.80 5.50 10.85
N SER A 404 -40.79 6.30 11.25
CA SER A 404 -41.14 7.56 10.59
C SER A 404 -39.98 8.57 10.55
N ILE A 405 -39.13 8.60 11.59
CA ILE A 405 -37.97 9.49 11.66
C ILE A 405 -36.96 9.24 10.53
N TYR A 406 -36.82 7.99 10.07
CA TYR A 406 -35.84 7.61 9.05
C TYR A 406 -36.39 7.67 7.63
N LYS A 407 -37.72 7.73 7.45
CA LYS A 407 -38.35 7.94 6.14
C LYS A 407 -37.92 9.26 5.51
N LEU A 408 -37.65 10.27 6.34
CA LEU A 408 -37.23 11.59 5.89
C LEU A 408 -35.70 11.75 5.80
N ASP A 409 -34.91 10.91 6.49
CA ASP A 409 -33.44 10.98 6.44
C ASP A 409 -32.93 10.63 5.01
N PRO A 410 -32.16 11.51 4.36
CA PRO A 410 -31.56 11.24 3.05
C PRO A 410 -30.71 9.96 3.00
N VAL A 411 -30.09 9.55 4.11
CA VAL A 411 -29.17 8.40 4.17
C VAL A 411 -29.84 7.09 3.74
N TYR A 412 -31.12 6.87 4.05
CA TYR A 412 -31.83 5.62 3.72
C TYR A 412 -32.64 5.70 2.43
N ASN A 413 -32.18 6.51 1.47
CA ASN A 413 -32.87 6.71 0.20
C ASN A 413 -32.00 6.35 -1.00
N ASN A 414 -32.65 5.96 -2.09
CA ASN A 414 -31.94 5.62 -3.33
C ASN A 414 -31.16 6.85 -3.80
N HIS A 415 -29.90 6.63 -4.14
CA HIS A 415 -28.97 7.67 -4.52
C HIS A 415 -28.24 7.24 -5.78
N ARG A 416 -28.34 8.04 -6.83
CA ARG A 416 -27.77 7.73 -8.13
C ARG A 416 -27.08 8.95 -8.69
N TYR A 417 -25.88 8.80 -9.25
CA TYR A 417 -25.21 9.90 -9.91
C TYR A 417 -24.41 9.46 -11.14
N TYR A 418 -24.19 10.43 -12.03
CA TYR A 418 -23.33 10.32 -13.20
C TYR A 418 -22.38 11.50 -13.17
N LEU A 419 -21.08 11.22 -13.26
CA LEU A 419 -20.04 12.24 -13.21
C LEU A 419 -19.08 12.07 -14.38
N ALA A 420 -18.72 13.19 -14.98
CA ALA A 420 -17.62 13.32 -15.90
C ALA A 420 -16.53 14.17 -15.25
N GLN A 421 -15.27 13.79 -15.42
CA GLN A 421 -14.14 14.52 -14.87
C GLN A 421 -13.03 14.67 -15.91
N ALA A 422 -12.52 15.89 -16.05
CA ALA A 422 -11.29 16.17 -16.77
C ALA A 422 -10.18 16.43 -15.74
N ILE A 423 -9.09 15.68 -15.81
CA ILE A 423 -7.96 15.79 -14.88
C ILE A 423 -6.65 16.02 -15.61
N ALA A 424 -6.00 17.13 -15.27
CA ALA A 424 -4.64 17.44 -15.69
C ALA A 424 -3.68 17.10 -14.55
N PHE A 425 -2.66 16.29 -14.80
CA PHE A 425 -1.73 15.88 -13.75
C PHE A 425 -0.30 15.68 -14.23
N ARG A 426 0.63 15.82 -13.29
CA ARG A 426 2.03 15.45 -13.47
C ARG A 426 2.56 14.96 -12.14
N ASN A 427 2.90 13.68 -12.11
CA ASN A 427 3.40 13.04 -10.90
C ASN A 427 4.85 12.61 -11.11
N GLU A 428 5.72 13.11 -10.28
CA GLU A 428 7.12 12.73 -10.17
C GLU A 428 7.35 12.16 -8.77
N PHE A 429 8.37 11.33 -8.60
CA PHE A 429 8.61 10.70 -7.30
C PHE A 429 10.10 10.66 -6.98
N PHE A 430 10.40 10.87 -5.71
CA PHE A 430 11.73 10.59 -5.18
C PHE A 430 11.62 9.56 -4.05
N LYS A 431 12.73 8.85 -3.85
CA LYS A 431 12.83 7.81 -2.83
C LYS A 431 13.31 8.43 -1.53
N ALA A 432 12.62 8.12 -0.44
CA ALA A 432 13.01 8.48 0.91
C ALA A 432 12.98 7.24 1.81
N THR A 433 13.52 7.38 3.02
CA THR A 433 13.38 6.41 4.10
C THR A 433 12.96 7.14 5.36
N ASN A 434 12.28 6.47 6.29
CA ASN A 434 11.88 7.09 7.56
C ASN A 434 11.00 8.35 7.37
N PHE A 435 10.14 8.33 6.34
CA PHE A 435 9.14 9.37 6.08
C PHE A 435 7.86 9.09 6.85
N PHE A 436 7.23 7.94 6.62
CA PHE A 436 6.20 7.37 7.49
C PHE A 436 6.59 5.98 7.97
N GLY A 437 7.28 5.22 7.12
CA GLY A 437 7.78 3.89 7.40
C GLY A 437 8.98 3.86 8.34
N PHE A 438 9.32 2.67 8.81
CA PHE A 438 10.38 2.41 9.78
C PHE A 438 11.68 2.02 9.06
N GLY A 439 12.05 2.78 8.03
CA GLY A 439 13.28 2.57 7.25
C GLY A 439 13.13 1.70 6.01
N ARG A 440 11.90 1.39 5.57
CA ARG A 440 11.66 0.90 4.20
C ARG A 440 11.82 2.03 3.18
N THR A 441 11.96 1.67 1.90
CA THR A 441 11.95 2.67 0.83
C THR A 441 10.53 3.17 0.59
N GLU A 442 10.34 4.49 0.64
CA GLU A 442 9.07 5.15 0.41
C GLU A 442 9.16 6.04 -0.84
N ASP A 443 8.09 6.04 -1.63
CA ASP A 443 7.96 6.92 -2.79
C ASP A 443 7.14 8.14 -2.42
N ILE A 444 7.79 9.30 -2.47
CA ILE A 444 7.18 10.56 -2.08
C ILE A 444 6.79 11.33 -3.34
N PRO A 445 5.51 11.69 -3.51
CA PRO A 445 5.04 12.38 -4.69
C PRO A 445 5.56 13.83 -4.75
N LEU A 446 5.78 14.29 -5.98
CA LEU A 446 6.06 15.65 -6.39
C LEU A 446 5.21 15.97 -7.62
N GLY A 447 4.91 17.25 -7.84
CA GLY A 447 4.15 17.70 -9.01
C GLY A 447 2.77 18.21 -8.64
N TYR A 448 1.79 18.04 -9.51
CA TYR A 448 0.46 18.64 -9.32
C TYR A 448 -0.64 17.87 -10.04
N THR A 449 -1.86 18.02 -9.53
CA THR A 449 -3.10 17.57 -10.13
C THR A 449 -4.11 18.72 -10.11
N ALA A 450 -4.92 18.84 -11.15
CA ALA A 450 -6.05 19.75 -11.21
C ALA A 450 -7.19 19.03 -11.94
N SER A 451 -8.39 19.05 -11.39
CA SER A 451 -9.54 18.35 -11.93
C SER A 451 -10.78 19.24 -11.93
N LEU A 452 -11.57 19.09 -12.98
CA LEU A 452 -12.89 19.67 -13.14
C LEU A 452 -13.88 18.51 -13.25
N THR A 453 -14.86 18.48 -12.35
CA THR A 453 -15.87 17.43 -12.28
C THR A 453 -17.24 18.06 -12.52
N GLY A 454 -18.05 17.46 -13.39
CA GLY A 454 -19.42 17.89 -13.66
C GLY A 454 -20.34 16.70 -13.82
N GLY A 455 -21.61 16.86 -13.49
CA GLY A 455 -22.56 15.75 -13.60
C GLY A 455 -23.92 16.04 -13.00
N TRP A 456 -24.68 14.98 -12.78
CA TRP A 456 -26.00 15.07 -12.15
C TRP A 456 -26.18 13.98 -11.10
N GLU A 457 -26.89 14.36 -10.04
CA GLU A 457 -27.26 13.50 -8.94
C GLU A 457 -28.80 13.40 -8.90
N THR A 458 -29.33 12.20 -8.76
CA THR A 458 -30.71 11.96 -8.36
C THR A 458 -30.73 11.42 -6.93
N TRP A 459 -31.27 12.19 -6.00
CA TRP A 459 -31.40 11.78 -4.60
C TRP A 459 -32.74 12.24 -4.03
N LYS A 460 -33.43 11.34 -3.30
CA LYS A 460 -34.81 11.56 -2.82
C LYS A 460 -35.79 12.08 -3.89
N GLY A 461 -35.65 11.62 -5.13
CA GLY A 461 -36.52 12.02 -6.25
C GLY A 461 -36.26 13.43 -6.80
N ARG A 462 -35.22 14.13 -6.34
CA ARG A 462 -34.75 15.41 -6.89
C ARG A 462 -33.53 15.17 -7.78
N THR A 463 -33.41 15.92 -8.88
CA THR A 463 -32.27 15.81 -9.81
C THR A 463 -31.49 17.12 -9.82
N ARG A 464 -30.29 17.11 -9.23
CA ARG A 464 -29.41 18.27 -9.03
C ARG A 464 -28.22 18.19 -9.98
N GLY A 465 -27.85 19.31 -10.59
CA GLY A 465 -26.57 19.44 -11.29
C GLY A 465 -25.42 19.58 -10.30
N TYR A 466 -24.27 19.01 -10.60
CA TYR A 466 -23.06 19.12 -9.79
C TYR A 466 -21.94 19.74 -10.61
N ALA A 467 -21.19 20.64 -9.99
CA ALA A 467 -19.92 21.14 -10.51
C ALA A 467 -18.90 21.21 -9.37
N GLY A 468 -17.68 20.77 -9.64
CA GLY A 468 -16.58 20.79 -8.69
C GLY A 468 -15.23 21.03 -9.37
N PHE A 469 -14.34 21.66 -8.62
CA PHE A 469 -12.95 21.88 -8.98
C PHE A 469 -12.07 21.45 -7.81
N GLU A 470 -11.04 20.68 -8.09
CA GLU A 470 -10.03 20.27 -7.11
C GLU A 470 -8.64 20.44 -7.69
N ALA A 471 -7.71 20.98 -6.90
CA ALA A 471 -6.31 21.08 -7.28
C ALA A 471 -5.41 20.72 -6.11
N GLN A 472 -4.31 20.02 -6.40
CA GLN A 472 -3.32 19.62 -5.42
C GLN A 472 -1.91 19.83 -6.00
N LYS A 473 -0.96 20.26 -5.15
CA LYS A 473 0.43 20.46 -5.55
C LYS A 473 1.39 20.04 -4.46
N PHE A 474 2.38 19.24 -4.85
CA PHE A 474 3.53 18.86 -4.05
C PHE A 474 4.79 19.54 -4.56
N TRP A 475 5.52 20.24 -3.70
CA TRP A 475 6.81 20.84 -4.06
C TRP A 475 7.83 20.80 -2.93
N ALA A 476 9.10 20.71 -3.31
CA ALA A 476 10.21 20.76 -2.37
C ALA A 476 10.57 22.21 -2.00
N THR A 477 10.95 22.43 -0.75
CA THR A 477 11.43 23.73 -0.26
C THR A 477 12.95 23.83 -0.33
N LYS A 478 13.48 25.06 -0.22
CA LYS A 478 14.94 25.29 -0.10
C LYS A 478 15.56 24.56 1.10
N LEU A 479 14.78 24.37 2.16
CA LEU A 479 15.16 23.63 3.38
C LEU A 479 15.04 22.10 3.22
N LYS A 480 14.84 21.58 2.00
CA LYS A 480 14.64 20.16 1.71
C LYS A 480 13.45 19.52 2.44
N GLY A 481 12.46 20.33 2.83
CA GLY A 481 11.14 19.87 3.22
C GLY A 481 10.19 19.80 2.03
N ILE A 482 8.96 19.35 2.23
CA ILE A 482 7.93 19.21 1.19
C ILE A 482 6.67 19.90 1.66
N PHE A 483 6.07 20.69 0.79
CA PHE A 483 4.70 21.16 0.98
C PHE A 483 3.75 20.37 0.08
N ASN A 484 2.59 20.04 0.64
CA ASN A 484 1.40 19.58 -0.08
C ASN A 484 0.31 20.64 0.14
N ALA A 485 -0.18 21.28 -0.91
CA ALA A 485 -1.34 22.16 -0.82
C ALA A 485 -2.47 21.61 -1.69
N GLN A 486 -3.67 21.54 -1.14
CA GLN A 486 -4.88 21.08 -1.80
C GLN A 486 -5.98 22.13 -1.60
N ILE A 487 -6.70 22.40 -2.68
CA ILE A 487 -7.90 23.25 -2.67
C ILE A 487 -9.02 22.52 -3.40
N GLY A 488 -10.24 22.67 -2.92
CA GLY A 488 -11.44 22.09 -3.50
C GLY A 488 -12.60 23.06 -3.35
N VAL A 489 -13.37 23.25 -4.41
CA VAL A 489 -14.63 24.00 -4.38
C VAL A 489 -15.67 23.22 -5.18
N SER A 490 -16.84 23.01 -4.61
CA SER A 490 -17.95 22.37 -5.33
C SER A 490 -19.29 22.92 -4.93
N THR A 491 -20.30 22.68 -5.75
CA THR A 491 -21.68 23.02 -5.43
C THR A 491 -22.63 22.15 -6.24
N PHE A 492 -23.81 21.93 -5.67
CA PHE A 492 -24.96 21.40 -6.39
C PHE A 492 -25.85 22.56 -6.83
N PHE A 493 -26.62 22.36 -7.89
CA PHE A 493 -27.57 23.34 -8.40
C PHE A 493 -28.91 22.68 -8.65
N GLN A 494 -29.98 23.29 -8.12
CA GLN A 494 -31.35 22.91 -8.41
C GLN A 494 -32.16 24.18 -8.67
N ASN A 495 -32.87 24.23 -9.81
CA ASN A 495 -33.77 25.33 -10.16
C ASN A 495 -33.12 26.73 -10.02
N GLY A 496 -31.86 26.85 -10.43
CA GLY A 496 -31.09 28.11 -10.37
C GLY A 496 -30.54 28.49 -8.99
N ARG A 497 -30.70 27.65 -7.96
CA ARG A 497 -30.14 27.87 -6.62
C ARG A 497 -28.98 26.90 -6.35
N SER A 498 -27.91 27.41 -5.75
CA SER A 498 -26.80 26.61 -5.23
C SER A 498 -27.24 25.88 -3.95
N GLU A 499 -26.91 24.61 -3.82
CA GLU A 499 -27.11 23.76 -2.63
C GLU A 499 -25.79 23.03 -2.32
N ASP A 500 -25.55 22.70 -1.05
CA ASP A 500 -24.39 21.94 -0.57
C ASP A 500 -23.04 22.44 -1.13
N ALA A 501 -22.82 23.76 -1.09
CA ALA A 501 -21.61 24.39 -1.59
C ALA A 501 -20.43 24.16 -0.63
N VAL A 502 -19.44 23.38 -1.05
CA VAL A 502 -18.29 22.97 -0.23
C VAL A 502 -17.04 23.74 -0.64
N ILE A 503 -16.29 24.18 0.36
CA ILE A 503 -14.93 24.71 0.23
C ILE A 503 -14.01 23.87 1.10
N HIS A 504 -12.94 23.35 0.51
CA HIS A 504 -11.91 22.58 1.19
C HIS A 504 -10.54 23.20 0.90
N ALA A 505 -9.75 23.47 1.94
CA ALA A 505 -8.39 23.97 1.81
C ALA A 505 -7.51 23.24 2.80
N LYS A 506 -6.51 22.53 2.29
CA LYS A 506 -5.62 21.69 3.09
C LYS A 506 -4.16 21.99 2.76
N VAL A 507 -3.33 22.16 3.78
CA VAL A 507 -1.89 22.40 3.64
C VAL A 507 -1.16 21.47 4.59
N GLU A 508 -0.18 20.74 4.06
CA GLU A 508 0.68 19.86 4.84
C GLU A 508 2.14 20.25 4.58
N TYR A 509 2.93 20.31 5.65
CA TYR A 509 4.37 20.52 5.59
C TYR A 509 5.10 19.33 6.21
N TYR A 510 6.09 18.84 5.49
CA TYR A 510 6.93 17.73 5.89
C TYR A 510 8.37 18.22 5.97
N SER A 511 8.97 18.23 7.15
CA SER A 511 10.35 18.66 7.31
C SER A 511 11.35 17.67 6.69
N ARG A 512 12.58 18.12 6.46
CA ARG A 512 13.70 17.19 6.25
C ARG A 512 13.92 16.36 7.51
N SER A 513 14.45 15.14 7.37
CA SER A 513 14.94 14.38 8.52
C SER A 513 16.24 15.01 9.04
N PHE A 514 16.35 15.15 10.36
CA PHE A 514 17.57 15.62 11.02
C PHE A 514 18.03 14.60 12.06
N LYS A 515 19.35 14.48 12.25
CA LYS A 515 19.91 13.53 13.23
C LYS A 515 19.82 14.12 14.62
N PHE A 516 19.34 13.34 15.58
CA PHE A 516 19.24 13.73 16.98
C PHE A 516 19.43 12.48 17.86
N ALA A 517 20.27 12.52 18.89
CA ALA A 517 20.47 11.43 19.85
C ALA A 517 20.64 10.02 19.24
N GLY A 518 21.40 9.89 18.15
CA GLY A 518 21.60 8.61 17.44
C GLY A 518 20.42 8.13 16.59
N GLY A 519 19.27 8.79 16.66
CA GLY A 519 18.10 8.58 15.81
C GLY A 519 17.90 9.70 14.77
N LYS A 520 16.71 9.73 14.18
CA LYS A 520 16.27 10.80 13.28
C LYS A 520 15.02 11.46 13.84
N LEU A 521 14.88 12.75 13.62
CA LEU A 521 13.69 13.52 13.98
C LEU A 521 13.11 14.17 12.72
N ARG A 522 11.79 14.23 12.65
CA ARG A 522 11.03 14.90 11.59
C ARG A 522 9.80 15.58 12.18
N GLU A 523 9.48 16.73 11.63
CA GLU A 523 8.31 17.52 11.98
C GLU A 523 7.29 17.47 10.85
N PHE A 524 6.02 17.29 11.22
CA PHE A 524 4.87 17.29 10.33
C PHE A 524 3.91 18.39 10.79
N THR A 525 3.43 19.22 9.87
CA THR A 525 2.42 20.24 10.17
C THR A 525 1.27 20.10 9.20
N TYR A 526 0.05 20.17 9.72
CA TYR A 526 -1.19 19.98 9.00
C TYR A 526 -2.13 21.15 9.30
N PHE A 527 -2.71 21.71 8.26
CA PHE A 527 -3.80 22.67 8.30
C PHE A 527 -4.91 22.13 7.39
N ASP A 528 -6.14 22.07 7.88
CA ASP A 528 -7.29 21.59 7.13
C ASP A 528 -8.51 22.44 7.47
N TYR A 529 -9.05 23.14 6.48
CA TYR A 529 -10.29 23.89 6.56
C TYR A 529 -11.32 23.25 5.62
N LEU A 530 -12.49 22.93 6.15
CA LEU A 530 -13.60 22.36 5.40
C LEU A 530 -14.89 23.08 5.80
N GLY A 531 -15.62 23.61 4.83
CA GLY A 531 -16.84 24.37 5.08
C GLY A 531 -17.92 24.10 4.04
N ASN A 532 -19.18 24.09 4.48
CA ASN A 532 -20.36 24.11 3.63
C ASN A 532 -21.14 25.41 3.86
N LEU A 533 -21.27 26.22 2.81
CA LEU A 533 -21.88 27.55 2.88
C LEU A 533 -23.40 27.53 2.76
N ASN A 534 -23.97 26.49 2.14
CA ASN A 534 -25.42 26.36 1.97
C ASN A 534 -25.87 24.90 2.09
N PRO A 535 -25.83 24.31 3.30
CA PRO A 535 -26.14 22.90 3.50
C PRO A 535 -27.61 22.59 3.19
N TYR A 536 -27.84 21.50 2.47
CA TYR A 536 -29.16 20.98 2.14
C TYR A 536 -29.30 19.50 2.50
N PHE A 537 -28.47 18.63 1.94
CA PHE A 537 -28.45 17.20 2.31
C PHE A 537 -27.24 16.79 3.15
N TYR A 538 -26.16 17.57 3.12
CA TYR A 538 -24.99 17.24 3.91
C TYR A 538 -25.23 17.38 5.41
N LYS A 539 -24.78 16.37 6.16
CA LYS A 539 -24.80 16.38 7.64
C LYS A 539 -23.66 17.25 8.16
N PRO A 540 -23.83 17.89 9.33
CA PRO A 540 -22.77 18.72 9.91
C PRO A 540 -21.51 17.90 10.20
N LEU A 541 -20.35 18.56 10.11
CA LEU A 541 -19.04 18.01 10.43
C LEU A 541 -18.91 17.82 11.94
N GLN A 542 -17.99 16.96 12.35
CA GLN A 542 -17.59 16.73 13.74
C GLN A 542 -16.08 16.88 13.90
N ILE A 543 -15.62 16.99 15.15
CA ILE A 543 -14.19 17.06 15.51
C ILE A 543 -13.68 15.80 16.24
N ASN A 544 -14.43 14.70 16.16
CA ASN A 544 -14.10 13.43 16.81
C ASN A 544 -12.99 12.67 16.06
N MET A 545 -12.02 12.13 16.80
CA MET A 545 -10.94 11.26 16.30
C MET A 545 -10.23 11.81 15.05
N GLU A 546 -10.30 11.10 13.93
CA GLU A 546 -9.66 11.44 12.65
C GLU A 546 -10.22 12.72 11.99
N HIS A 547 -11.43 13.14 12.38
CA HIS A 547 -12.08 14.33 11.84
C HIS A 547 -11.63 15.63 12.50
N GLY A 548 -10.89 15.57 13.62
CA GLY A 548 -10.41 16.77 14.31
C GLY A 548 -9.31 16.44 15.31
N ILE A 549 -9.71 16.35 16.59
CA ILE A 549 -8.79 16.07 17.70
C ILE A 549 -8.79 14.57 17.97
N TYR A 550 -7.62 13.96 17.78
CA TYR A 550 -7.44 12.55 18.08
C TYR A 550 -7.61 12.30 19.57
N GLY A 551 -8.50 11.38 19.92
CA GLY A 551 -8.92 11.04 21.29
C GLY A 551 -10.32 11.54 21.67
N TYR A 552 -10.89 12.53 20.98
CA TYR A 552 -12.30 12.92 21.20
C TYR A 552 -13.24 11.84 20.66
N LYS A 553 -14.05 11.25 21.54
CA LYS A 553 -15.02 10.19 21.23
C LYS A 553 -16.44 10.63 21.60
N ASN A 554 -17.35 10.58 20.64
CA ASN A 554 -18.77 10.90 20.83
C ASN A 554 -19.04 12.30 21.40
N VAL A 555 -18.14 13.26 21.14
CA VAL A 555 -18.36 14.64 21.52
C VAL A 555 -19.46 15.21 20.63
N PRO A 556 -20.56 15.76 21.18
CA PRO A 556 -21.73 16.23 20.43
C PRO A 556 -21.50 17.64 19.84
N LEU A 557 -20.30 17.91 19.34
CA LEU A 557 -19.95 19.16 18.68
C LEU A 557 -20.06 18.97 17.17
N ALA A 558 -21.02 19.69 16.58
CA ALA A 558 -21.33 19.57 15.16
C ALA A 558 -21.55 20.94 14.52
N GLY A 559 -21.03 21.12 13.31
CA GLY A 559 -21.10 22.40 12.59
C GLY A 559 -20.79 22.25 11.11
N PHE A 560 -21.12 23.26 10.31
CA PHE A 560 -20.91 23.22 8.86
C PHE A 560 -19.56 23.76 8.40
N GLN A 561 -18.77 24.36 9.30
CA GLN A 561 -17.38 24.72 9.02
C GLN A 561 -16.47 24.21 10.13
N ARG A 562 -15.33 23.64 9.74
CA ARG A 562 -14.31 23.07 10.61
C ARG A 562 -12.93 23.53 10.15
N MET A 563 -12.09 23.91 11.11
CA MET A 563 -10.66 24.15 10.89
C MET A 563 -9.86 23.33 11.89
N ASN A 564 -8.88 22.59 11.39
CA ASN A 564 -7.98 21.76 12.15
C ASN A 564 -6.54 22.19 11.91
N ILE A 565 -5.76 22.29 12.97
CA ILE A 565 -4.32 22.51 12.96
C ILE A 565 -3.68 21.40 13.78
N ARG A 566 -2.67 20.74 13.21
CA ARG A 566 -1.93 19.68 13.89
C ARG A 566 -0.45 19.82 13.60
N SER A 567 0.38 19.70 14.63
CA SER A 567 1.82 19.54 14.52
C SER A 567 2.20 18.21 15.17
N GLU A 568 3.00 17.40 14.49
CA GLU A 568 3.48 16.12 14.98
C GLU A 568 4.99 16.05 14.82
N THR A 569 5.69 15.88 15.93
CA THR A 569 7.13 15.67 15.98
C THR A 569 7.41 14.19 16.15
N VAL A 570 8.05 13.54 15.19
CA VAL A 570 8.38 12.10 15.23
C VAL A 570 9.87 11.89 15.41
N PHE A 571 10.23 11.10 16.42
CA PHE A 571 11.57 10.61 16.69
C PHE A 571 11.70 9.13 16.34
N TYR A 572 12.42 8.85 15.26
CA TYR A 572 12.80 7.52 14.81
C TYR A 572 13.98 7.02 15.65
N SER A 573 13.68 6.19 16.65
CA SER A 573 14.69 5.63 17.55
C SER A 573 15.55 4.59 16.82
N PRO A 574 16.86 4.52 17.08
CA PRO A 574 17.69 3.41 16.62
C PRO A 574 17.35 2.09 17.34
N TRP A 575 16.51 2.12 18.39
CA TRP A 575 16.18 0.95 19.19
C TRP A 575 15.35 -0.07 18.39
N ARG A 576 15.80 -1.33 18.41
CA ARG A 576 15.19 -2.44 17.70
C ARG A 576 15.20 -3.71 18.54
N VAL A 577 14.09 -4.43 18.53
CA VAL A 577 13.91 -5.71 19.22
C VAL A 577 13.29 -6.71 18.25
N LEU A 578 14.00 -7.80 17.89
CA LEU A 578 13.50 -8.82 16.93
C LEU A 578 13.03 -8.25 15.58
N GLY A 579 13.62 -7.15 15.12
CA GLY A 579 13.17 -6.46 13.90
C GLY A 579 12.04 -5.45 14.10
N PHE A 580 11.39 -5.41 15.26
CA PHE A 580 10.46 -4.34 15.63
C PHE A 580 11.24 -3.06 15.95
N LYS A 581 10.84 -1.97 15.32
CA LYS A 581 11.39 -0.63 15.51
C LYS A 581 10.38 0.24 16.25
N PHE A 582 10.89 1.17 17.04
CA PHE A 582 10.11 2.04 17.93
C PHE A 582 10.26 3.50 17.47
N ASN A 583 9.15 4.14 17.13
CA ASN A 583 9.12 5.56 16.80
C ASN A 583 8.31 6.28 17.87
N TRP A 584 8.94 7.22 18.56
CA TRP A 584 8.25 8.06 19.53
C TRP A 584 7.70 9.29 18.82
N TYR A 585 6.55 9.79 19.24
CA TYR A 585 6.01 11.02 18.67
C TYR A 585 5.34 11.89 19.74
N ALA A 586 5.32 13.19 19.46
CA ALA A 586 4.60 14.19 20.22
C ALA A 586 3.67 14.95 19.27
N THR A 587 2.45 15.24 19.70
CA THR A 587 1.46 15.97 18.88
C THR A 587 0.94 17.20 19.60
N LEU A 588 0.75 18.26 18.85
CA LEU A 588 -0.05 19.43 19.22
C LEU A 588 -1.24 19.51 18.27
N GLN A 589 -2.44 19.61 18.80
CA GLN A 589 -3.68 19.58 18.05
C GLN A 589 -4.55 20.76 18.46
N ALA A 590 -5.18 21.43 17.49
CA ALA A 590 -6.17 22.47 17.72
C ALA A 590 -7.28 22.40 16.66
N SER A 591 -8.53 22.50 17.09
CA SER A 591 -9.69 22.47 16.21
C SER A 591 -10.69 23.55 16.59
N GLN A 592 -11.27 24.20 15.58
CA GLN A 592 -12.43 25.08 15.71
C GLN A 592 -13.56 24.56 14.82
N ILE A 593 -14.79 24.72 15.29
CA ILE A 593 -15.99 24.33 14.55
C ILE A 593 -17.10 25.37 14.80
N THR A 594 -17.92 25.65 13.79
CA THR A 594 -19.05 26.58 13.94
C THR A 594 -20.15 25.96 14.80
N LEU A 595 -20.41 26.55 15.97
CA LEU A 595 -21.44 26.09 16.93
C LEU A 595 -22.48 27.19 17.15
N GLU A 596 -22.04 28.29 17.77
CA GLU A 596 -22.90 29.40 18.19
C GLU A 596 -22.91 30.52 17.14
N SER A 597 -21.80 30.68 16.42
CA SER A 597 -21.66 31.69 15.37
C SER A 597 -21.31 31.06 14.03
N ASN A 598 -21.93 31.56 12.97
CA ASN A 598 -21.55 31.24 11.59
C ASN A 598 -20.13 31.70 11.24
N ASN A 599 -19.55 32.63 12.02
CA ASN A 599 -18.15 33.00 11.88
C ASN A 599 -17.27 32.03 12.69
N LEU A 600 -16.49 31.21 11.99
CA LEU A 600 -15.63 30.19 12.59
C LEU A 600 -14.72 30.74 13.70
N PHE A 601 -14.10 31.90 13.51
CA PHE A 601 -13.12 32.46 14.45
C PHE A 601 -13.73 33.00 15.74
N LYS A 602 -15.07 33.16 15.81
CA LYS A 602 -15.77 33.53 17.05
C LYS A 602 -16.08 32.33 17.95
N ASN A 603 -15.87 31.10 17.46
CA ASN A 603 -16.15 29.88 18.20
C ASN A 603 -14.92 29.45 19.03
N PRO A 604 -15.12 28.71 20.13
CA PRO A 604 -14.03 28.26 20.99
C PRO A 604 -13.00 27.39 20.26
N ILE A 605 -11.74 27.49 20.70
CA ILE A 605 -10.65 26.61 20.25
C ILE A 605 -10.57 25.42 21.20
N TYR A 606 -10.71 24.22 20.65
CA TYR A 606 -10.43 22.98 21.35
C TYR A 606 -9.00 22.57 21.05
N GLY A 607 -8.24 22.19 22.07
CA GLY A 607 -6.82 21.87 21.95
C GLY A 607 -6.46 20.55 22.64
N GLY A 608 -5.39 19.92 22.17
CA GLY A 608 -4.85 18.69 22.74
C GLY A 608 -3.35 18.57 22.55
N VAL A 609 -2.69 17.97 23.54
CA VAL A 609 -1.27 17.62 23.49
C VAL A 609 -1.16 16.11 23.66
N GLY A 610 -0.41 15.45 22.80
CA GLY A 610 -0.26 14.00 22.80
C GLY A 610 1.18 13.55 22.84
N LEU A 611 1.41 12.40 23.44
CA LEU A 611 2.68 11.67 23.42
C LEU A 611 2.39 10.20 23.17
N GLY A 612 3.17 9.57 22.30
CA GLY A 612 2.97 8.17 22.00
C GLY A 612 4.17 7.46 21.37
N CYS A 613 3.98 6.17 21.12
CA CYS A 613 4.95 5.28 20.51
C CYS A 613 4.28 4.44 19.43
N ARG A 614 4.89 4.38 18.25
CA ARG A 614 4.51 3.49 17.15
C ARG A 614 5.54 2.37 17.03
N ILE A 615 5.07 1.13 16.93
CA ILE A 615 5.92 -0.06 16.89
C ILE A 615 5.59 -0.87 15.63
N LYS A 616 6.60 -1.15 14.79
CA LYS A 616 6.42 -1.86 13.52
C LYS A 616 7.61 -2.74 13.18
N ASN A 617 7.34 -3.87 12.54
CA ASN A 617 8.35 -4.66 11.84
C ASN A 617 8.06 -4.67 10.33
N GLU A 618 8.91 -4.01 9.54
CA GLU A 618 8.71 -3.84 8.08
C GLU A 618 8.89 -5.13 7.27
N ASN A 619 9.40 -6.21 7.87
CA ASN A 619 9.48 -7.52 7.22
C ASN A 619 8.22 -8.37 7.47
N LEU A 620 7.34 -7.93 8.37
CA LEU A 620 6.10 -8.59 8.72
C LEU A 620 4.91 -7.75 8.23
N PRO A 621 3.86 -8.37 7.68
CA PRO A 621 2.75 -7.64 7.08
C PRO A 621 1.71 -7.25 8.14
N ILE A 622 2.11 -6.68 9.29
CA ILE A 622 1.30 -6.72 10.54
C ILE A 622 0.79 -5.37 11.09
N ASN A 623 0.27 -4.40 10.33
CA ASN A 623 -0.14 -3.08 10.89
C ASN A 623 0.90 -2.41 11.85
N THR A 624 0.65 -1.22 12.34
CA THR A 624 1.55 -0.54 13.29
C THR A 624 0.86 -0.52 14.64
N LEU A 625 1.51 -1.04 15.69
CA LEU A 625 0.99 -0.92 17.05
C LEU A 625 1.20 0.52 17.53
N LEU A 626 0.12 1.17 17.93
CA LEU A 626 0.07 2.55 18.42
C LEU A 626 -0.24 2.51 19.92
N ILE A 627 0.61 3.16 20.71
CA ILE A 627 0.38 3.45 22.12
C ILE A 627 0.35 4.97 22.25
N ASP A 628 -0.78 5.53 22.65
CA ASP A 628 -1.04 6.96 22.58
C ASP A 628 -1.64 7.48 23.89
N ALA A 629 -1.16 8.62 24.35
CA ALA A 629 -1.69 9.33 25.52
C ALA A 629 -1.88 10.81 25.17
N ASN A 630 -3.11 11.32 25.29
CA ASN A 630 -3.43 12.73 25.07
C ASN A 630 -3.94 13.40 26.34
N TYR A 631 -3.60 14.68 26.47
CA TYR A 631 -4.12 15.60 27.45
C TYR A 631 -4.87 16.75 26.76
N PHE A 632 -6.09 17.01 27.23
CA PHE A 632 -7.00 18.01 26.67
C PHE A 632 -7.30 19.09 27.72
N PRO A 633 -6.69 20.28 27.62
CA PRO A 633 -6.92 21.38 28.56
C PRO A 633 -8.39 21.81 28.62
N ASN A 634 -9.05 21.84 27.45
CA ASN A 634 -10.43 22.31 27.28
C ASN A 634 -11.33 21.16 26.77
N ALA A 635 -11.29 20.01 27.43
CA ALA A 635 -12.12 18.85 27.07
C ALA A 635 -13.62 19.18 27.19
N PRO A 636 -14.41 19.10 26.10
CA PRO A 636 -15.86 19.24 26.15
C PRO A 636 -16.52 17.97 26.70
N TYR A 637 -17.67 18.10 27.36
CA TYR A 637 -18.46 16.94 27.81
C TYR A 637 -18.90 16.08 26.60
N PRO A 638 -18.86 14.73 26.66
CA PRO A 638 -18.52 13.88 27.82
C PRO A 638 -17.05 13.45 27.88
N GLU A 639 -16.15 14.11 27.15
CA GLU A 639 -14.75 13.70 27.03
C GLU A 639 -13.97 13.96 28.33
N ASN A 640 -13.04 13.05 28.65
CA ASN A 640 -12.15 13.21 29.79
C ASN A 640 -10.94 14.08 29.42
N ARG A 641 -10.31 14.72 30.41
CA ARG A 641 -9.08 15.50 30.18
C ARG A 641 -7.88 14.66 29.77
N ILE A 642 -7.89 13.36 30.07
CA ILE A 642 -6.82 12.43 29.75
C ILE A 642 -7.41 11.28 28.95
N TYR A 643 -6.77 10.97 27.84
CA TYR A 643 -7.11 9.87 26.95
C TYR A 643 -5.92 8.96 26.78
N PHE A 644 -6.14 7.65 26.86
CA PHE A 644 -5.11 6.63 26.65
C PHE A 644 -5.67 5.54 25.73
N GLU A 645 -4.90 5.15 24.72
CA GLU A 645 -5.28 4.11 23.79
C GLU A 645 -4.08 3.24 23.39
N ILE A 646 -4.35 1.94 23.30
CA ILE A 646 -3.47 0.98 22.63
C ILE A 646 -4.29 0.38 21.48
N THR A 647 -3.87 0.65 20.26
CA THR A 647 -4.59 0.21 19.05
C THR A 647 -3.61 -0.14 17.94
N THR A 648 -4.11 -0.68 16.84
CA THR A 648 -3.32 -0.88 15.62
C THR A 648 -3.78 0.11 14.55
N THR A 649 -2.83 0.67 13.80
CA THR A 649 -3.10 1.56 12.68
C THR A 649 -2.52 0.99 11.40
N VAL A 650 -3.22 1.18 10.29
CA VAL A 650 -2.70 0.82 8.96
C VAL A 650 -1.46 1.66 8.63
N ASP A 651 -0.57 1.11 7.79
CA ASP A 651 0.63 1.82 7.39
C ASP A 651 0.27 3.01 6.49
N PHE A 652 0.57 4.22 6.94
CA PHE A 652 0.43 5.42 6.12
C PHE A 652 1.34 5.34 4.89
N ARG A 653 0.74 5.52 3.71
CA ARG A 653 1.43 5.62 2.41
C ARG A 653 0.72 6.69 1.59
N PHE A 654 1.49 7.45 0.83
CA PHE A 654 0.89 8.30 -0.19
C PHE A 654 0.19 7.43 -1.22
N ASP A 655 -1.00 7.84 -1.63
CA ASP A 655 -1.62 7.23 -2.79
C ASP A 655 -0.83 7.62 -4.03
N ILE A 656 -0.36 6.61 -4.75
CA ILE A 656 0.48 6.78 -5.93
C ILE A 656 -0.33 6.78 -7.23
N PHE A 657 -1.63 6.45 -7.17
CA PHE A 657 -2.50 6.35 -8.34
C PHE A 657 -3.31 7.63 -8.52
N THR A 658 -3.10 8.29 -9.67
CA THR A 658 -3.73 9.58 -9.94
C THR A 658 -5.19 9.48 -10.34
N LEU A 659 -5.54 8.45 -11.13
CA LEU A 659 -6.88 8.28 -11.68
C LEU A 659 -7.70 7.34 -10.81
N LYS A 660 -8.90 7.79 -10.44
CA LYS A 660 -9.88 7.07 -9.63
C LYS A 660 -11.28 7.34 -10.18
N MET A 661 -12.28 6.63 -9.65
CA MET A 661 -13.67 6.95 -9.92
C MET A 661 -13.96 8.43 -9.62
N PRO A 662 -14.56 9.18 -10.57
CA PRO A 662 -15.06 10.52 -10.31
C PRO A 662 -16.07 10.50 -9.16
N ASN A 663 -15.90 11.38 -8.19
CA ASN A 663 -16.74 11.51 -7.01
C ASN A 663 -17.02 12.97 -6.69
N PHE A 664 -18.00 13.22 -5.81
CA PHE A 664 -18.22 14.54 -5.25
C PHE A 664 -17.07 14.93 -4.31
N LEU A 665 -16.83 16.24 -4.19
CA LEU A 665 -15.91 16.77 -3.18
C LEU A 665 -16.43 16.35 -1.80
N ASN A 666 -15.60 15.59 -1.07
CA ASN A 666 -16.03 14.96 0.17
C ASN A 666 -16.25 16.00 1.28
N PHE A 667 -17.38 15.91 1.98
CA PHE A 667 -17.71 16.76 3.12
C PHE A 667 -17.90 15.93 4.39
N ARG A 668 -16.80 15.50 5.02
CA ARG A 668 -16.78 14.70 6.26
C ARG A 668 -15.57 15.01 7.15
#